data_AF-C9LXD9-F1
#
_entry.id   AF-C9LXD9-F1
#
_cell.length_a   1.000
_cell.length_b   1.000
_cell.length_c   1.000
_cell.angle_alpha   90.00
_cell.angle_beta   90.00
_cell.angle_gamma   90.00
#
_symmetry.space_group_name_H-M   'P 1'
#
loop_
_entity.id
_entity.type
_entity.pdbx_description
1 polymer ?
#
loop_
_entity_poly.entity_id
_entity_poly.type
_entity_poly.pdbx_seq_one_letter_code
_entity_poly.pdbx_strand_id
1 'polypeptide(L)'
;MRHKTSIIILSYNTLELLQLCVNSIREYTEAGTYEIIVVENASKDGSAEWLREQMDLRCIYNEENQGFPKGCNQGLSIAEGTELLLLNSDVIVTKNWLENLCRALYSAPEVGAVSCVTNCCSNNQQIETSYENVEDMQAFAATYNVSDPARWERKTTLVGFCFLFKREVFDKVGFLDEQFSPGNFEDDDYSLRILQQGWDLLLCHDTFIHHFGHASFSKGYGDQEVAEKVRRSNALLRRNGALFQQKWHIPSTYKIMDVEELRRLLQHPAEAVGTVQESRLPREKKIAVIVRKSSEEWYGCCMESLERMEWPQGYAVEVFTLDAAKPYAAQVNEILTGTDAKVKIYINDEMCLIHPQVIEDLLTIFQDESIGMAGILGSQSLPVNGDLMDSPYKRGAVYVPSKESFSEQRFEGTRGKAEDVRGILPFFFATQRDIPWDESYEKQYYAVLDHCRAMEEAGMRIVVPLPEDIWCVCQLESIFFDNSDVDRKKFFGKYHAYIDRTDAQERSTLYACGEGSEVPSWQRFSRPEGISIGVATQIHETAFLRLSMPNFEGKPRIVLGDHCKIGAGSTLTAMQRIEFGNSVSVAENVHIKDYVYDDSGIGLLPKDCAIVTKEGGIKIERGVRLEENVSIKGAVRIGRGSIVKAGSTVCTDIPAYCIAEGSPARITFAFSPKAGEWLSTERTETLRKVLAERRRTTPLLTIAFITYNRSRYLKKSLRCVLQQVGNDDLVEILVSDNASTDDTRAFVEEMQRTHKNLRYHCNEKNIGAEGNIHEAIKASRGEYVLVMGDDDYFVDGAIHVLLSGIVRYRGIAIFCLGQQSEDPRSVCTGTGRLRYIEVVSYFMGWISCIVMRRELYDHIREPHKYDDSRIPQVYLQMEILKQNPDFAVLIGSFFMESGGDHKPKGYNFIEVFVKNYFDILTASVEIPAAQLSAAKKHVLEHSILPWCKRIKEEQIGLSLDGIFDIIEEYYGNEPYYAQLVELLGKILQD
;
A
#
# COMPACT_ATOMS: atom_id res chain seq x y z
N MET A 1 -11.02 38.23 -45.03
CA MET A 1 -12.26 38.65 -44.35
C MET A 1 -12.00 38.50 -42.86
N ARG A 2 -12.47 39.39 -41.99
CA ARG A 2 -12.29 39.19 -40.54
C ARG A 2 -13.25 38.06 -40.14
N HIS A 3 -12.69 36.92 -39.75
CA HIS A 3 -13.45 35.75 -39.31
C HIS A 3 -14.26 36.13 -38.06
N LYS A 4 -15.53 35.72 -38.01
CA LYS A 4 -16.44 35.97 -36.88
C LYS A 4 -17.00 34.64 -36.41
N THR A 5 -16.77 34.28 -35.15
CA THR A 5 -17.31 33.04 -34.59
C THR A 5 -18.66 33.29 -33.90
N SER A 6 -19.71 32.57 -34.30
CA SER A 6 -20.95 32.51 -33.50
C SER A 6 -20.79 31.45 -32.43
N ILE A 7 -20.85 31.86 -31.16
CA ILE A 7 -20.77 30.98 -30.00
C ILE A 7 -22.20 30.70 -29.53
N ILE A 8 -22.65 29.46 -29.68
CA ILE A 8 -24.00 29.01 -29.33
C ILE A 8 -23.93 28.26 -28.01
N ILE A 9 -24.63 28.78 -27.01
CA ILE A 9 -24.69 28.24 -25.66
C ILE A 9 -26.13 27.87 -25.32
N LEU A 10 -26.37 26.60 -25.01
CA LEU A 10 -27.65 26.16 -24.45
C LEU A 10 -27.60 26.23 -22.93
N SER A 11 -28.59 26.86 -22.31
CA SER A 11 -28.70 27.00 -20.85
C SER A 11 -29.96 26.32 -20.33
N TYR A 12 -29.82 25.51 -19.27
CA TYR A 12 -30.95 24.94 -18.53
C TYR A 12 -30.61 24.77 -17.05
N ASN A 13 -31.14 25.65 -16.19
CA ASN A 13 -30.88 25.70 -14.74
C ASN A 13 -29.38 25.81 -14.40
N THR A 14 -28.64 26.66 -15.12
CA THR A 14 -27.19 26.86 -14.98
C THR A 14 -26.79 28.33 -14.79
N LEU A 15 -27.61 29.19 -14.18
CA LEU A 15 -27.37 30.65 -14.08
C LEU A 15 -25.95 31.00 -13.61
N GLU A 16 -25.51 30.47 -12.47
CA GLU A 16 -24.18 30.80 -11.90
C GLU A 16 -23.04 30.46 -12.87
N LEU A 17 -23.16 29.33 -13.58
CA LEU A 17 -22.13 28.83 -14.49
C LEU A 17 -22.18 29.52 -15.84
N LEU A 18 -23.38 29.81 -16.32
CA LEU A 18 -23.59 30.60 -17.52
C LEU A 18 -22.97 31.98 -17.37
N GLN A 19 -23.08 32.60 -16.19
CA GLN A 19 -22.42 33.87 -15.89
C GLN A 19 -20.89 33.75 -15.99
N LEU A 20 -20.30 32.69 -15.43
CA LEU A 20 -18.85 32.44 -15.53
C LEU A 20 -18.43 32.18 -16.99
N CYS A 21 -19.19 31.38 -17.74
CA CYS A 21 -18.94 31.08 -19.14
C CYS A 21 -18.97 32.36 -19.99
N VAL A 22 -20.06 33.13 -19.92
CA VAL A 22 -20.20 34.39 -20.69
C VAL A 22 -19.12 35.41 -20.31
N ASN A 23 -18.83 35.58 -19.02
CA ASN A 23 -17.81 36.52 -18.58
C ASN A 23 -16.40 36.12 -19.03
N SER A 24 -16.06 34.82 -18.96
CA SER A 24 -14.76 34.34 -19.46
C SER A 24 -14.62 34.50 -20.97
N ILE A 25 -15.68 34.33 -21.76
CA ILE A 25 -15.65 34.61 -23.20
C ILE A 25 -15.37 36.10 -23.44
N ARG A 26 -16.06 36.99 -22.72
CA ARG A 26 -15.87 38.45 -22.83
C ARG A 26 -14.44 38.88 -22.49
N GLU A 27 -13.83 38.22 -21.51
CA GLU A 27 -12.50 38.55 -21.02
C GLU A 27 -11.38 38.01 -21.92
N TYR A 28 -11.50 36.75 -22.39
CA TYR A 28 -10.43 36.04 -23.07
C TYR A 28 -10.58 35.96 -24.59
N THR A 29 -11.55 36.65 -25.17
CA THR A 29 -11.81 36.68 -26.62
C THR A 29 -11.89 38.12 -27.12
N GLU A 30 -11.23 38.43 -28.24
CA GLU A 30 -11.17 39.79 -28.79
C GLU A 30 -12.58 40.33 -29.14
N ALA A 31 -12.93 41.50 -28.62
CA ALA A 31 -14.21 42.12 -28.91
C ALA A 31 -14.41 42.37 -30.42
N GLY A 32 -15.57 41.97 -30.94
CA GLY A 32 -15.92 42.12 -32.36
C GLY A 32 -15.45 40.97 -33.27
N THR A 33 -14.78 39.94 -32.74
CA THR A 33 -14.46 38.71 -33.49
C THR A 33 -15.43 37.57 -33.22
N TYR A 34 -16.45 37.78 -32.37
CA TYR A 34 -17.46 36.79 -32.07
C TYR A 34 -18.84 37.42 -31.85
N GLU A 35 -19.87 36.58 -31.82
CA GLU A 35 -21.17 36.87 -31.21
C GLU A 35 -21.55 35.73 -30.26
N ILE A 36 -22.30 36.03 -29.21
CA ILE A 36 -22.81 35.00 -28.29
C ILE A 36 -24.33 34.88 -28.50
N ILE A 37 -24.76 33.66 -28.78
CA ILE A 37 -26.17 33.29 -28.89
C ILE A 37 -26.50 32.34 -27.74
N VAL A 38 -27.38 32.76 -26.85
CA VAL A 38 -27.82 31.93 -25.72
C VAL A 38 -29.23 31.42 -25.98
N VAL A 39 -29.40 30.10 -25.99
CA VAL A 39 -30.72 29.47 -26.02
C VAL A 39 -31.10 29.12 -24.59
N GLU A 40 -32.06 29.86 -24.06
CA GLU A 40 -32.57 29.68 -22.71
C GLU A 40 -33.72 28.66 -22.73
N ASN A 41 -33.47 27.47 -22.18
CA ASN A 41 -34.25 26.27 -22.41
C ASN A 41 -35.32 26.01 -21.33
N ALA A 42 -36.03 27.06 -20.91
CA ALA A 42 -37.07 27.05 -19.89
C ALA A 42 -36.59 26.74 -18.46
N SER A 43 -35.49 27.39 -18.06
CA SER A 43 -34.92 27.36 -16.71
C SER A 43 -35.83 28.01 -15.67
N LYS A 44 -35.63 27.64 -14.41
CA LYS A 44 -36.37 28.13 -13.24
C LYS A 44 -35.47 28.81 -12.19
N ASP A 45 -34.23 29.09 -12.55
CA ASP A 45 -33.17 29.57 -11.67
C ASP A 45 -32.90 31.07 -11.79
N GLY A 46 -33.66 31.78 -12.64
CA GLY A 46 -33.46 33.21 -12.90
C GLY A 46 -32.56 33.53 -14.09
N SER A 47 -32.07 32.53 -14.84
CA SER A 47 -31.26 32.74 -16.05
C SER A 47 -31.96 33.60 -17.09
N ALA A 48 -33.28 33.43 -17.26
CA ALA A 48 -34.06 34.18 -18.24
C ALA A 48 -34.12 35.69 -17.91
N GLU A 49 -34.29 36.05 -16.64
CA GLU A 49 -34.30 37.44 -16.19
C GLU A 49 -32.93 38.09 -16.39
N TRP A 50 -31.87 37.39 -15.97
CA TRP A 50 -30.50 37.87 -16.14
C TRP A 50 -30.12 38.07 -17.62
N LEU A 51 -30.50 37.13 -18.49
CA LEU A 51 -30.25 37.21 -19.94
C LEU A 51 -30.98 38.39 -20.61
N ARG A 52 -32.16 38.80 -20.12
CA ARG A 52 -32.87 39.98 -20.64
C ARG A 52 -32.15 41.29 -20.34
N GLU A 53 -31.30 41.32 -19.33
CA GLU A 53 -30.48 42.48 -18.96
C GLU A 53 -29.19 42.56 -19.81
N GLN A 54 -28.81 41.49 -20.51
CA GLN A 54 -27.59 41.45 -21.33
C GLN A 54 -27.86 41.97 -22.76
N MET A 55 -27.51 43.23 -23.01
CA MET A 55 -27.79 43.90 -24.29
C MET A 55 -26.87 43.48 -25.45
N ASP A 56 -25.75 42.82 -25.14
CA ASP A 56 -24.74 42.34 -26.10
C ASP A 56 -24.96 40.88 -26.53
N LEU A 57 -25.89 40.15 -25.90
CA LEU A 57 -26.20 38.75 -26.21
C LEU A 57 -27.44 38.63 -27.10
N ARG A 58 -27.47 37.62 -27.96
CA ARG A 58 -28.67 37.25 -28.73
C ARG A 58 -29.33 36.06 -28.05
N CYS A 59 -30.54 36.24 -27.53
CA CYS A 59 -31.20 35.20 -26.73
C CYS A 59 -32.44 34.64 -27.42
N ILE A 60 -32.62 33.32 -27.35
CA ILE A 60 -33.86 32.61 -27.69
C ILE A 60 -34.44 32.04 -26.39
N TYR A 61 -35.73 32.23 -26.13
CA TYR A 61 -36.39 31.75 -24.91
C TYR A 61 -37.41 30.68 -25.26
N ASN A 62 -37.20 29.46 -24.77
CA ASN A 62 -38.14 28.36 -24.94
C ASN A 62 -39.17 28.33 -23.78
N GLU A 63 -40.38 27.86 -24.08
CA GLU A 63 -41.45 27.67 -23.08
C GLU A 63 -41.29 26.37 -22.27
N GLU A 64 -40.61 25.37 -22.84
CA GLU A 64 -40.32 24.07 -22.23
C GLU A 64 -38.91 23.59 -22.63
N ASN A 65 -38.34 22.65 -21.87
CA ASN A 65 -37.01 22.09 -22.15
C ASN A 65 -37.04 21.22 -23.42
N GLN A 66 -36.39 21.70 -24.48
CA GLN A 66 -36.35 21.06 -25.80
C GLN A 66 -35.22 20.02 -25.97
N GLY A 67 -34.41 19.78 -24.93
CA GLY A 67 -33.21 18.93 -25.03
C GLY A 67 -32.04 19.61 -25.76
N PHE A 68 -30.87 18.97 -25.72
CA PHE A 68 -29.61 19.53 -26.22
C PHE A 68 -29.58 19.74 -27.74
N PRO A 69 -29.84 18.72 -28.59
CA PRO A 69 -29.69 18.88 -30.04
C PRO A 69 -30.60 19.96 -30.62
N LYS A 70 -31.88 19.95 -30.20
CA LYS A 70 -32.88 20.92 -30.66
C LYS A 70 -32.59 22.34 -30.16
N GLY A 71 -32.16 22.49 -28.91
CA GLY A 71 -31.73 23.77 -28.37
C GLY A 71 -30.56 24.37 -29.14
N CYS A 72 -29.51 23.57 -29.39
CA CYS A 72 -28.38 24.00 -30.21
C CYS A 72 -28.80 24.36 -31.65
N ASN A 73 -29.70 23.59 -32.26
CA ASN A 73 -30.23 23.86 -33.61
C ASN A 73 -30.93 25.23 -33.70
N GLN A 74 -31.69 25.62 -32.68
CA GLN A 74 -32.32 26.95 -32.63
C GLN A 74 -31.27 28.07 -32.67
N GLY A 75 -30.20 27.94 -31.89
CA GLY A 75 -29.10 28.91 -31.90
C GLY A 75 -28.36 28.94 -33.24
N LEU A 76 -28.04 27.76 -33.80
CA LEU A 76 -27.40 27.63 -35.11
C LEU A 76 -28.22 28.30 -36.23
N SER A 77 -29.56 28.27 -36.16
CA SER A 77 -30.45 28.83 -37.18
C SER A 77 -30.36 30.36 -37.32
N ILE A 78 -29.94 31.06 -36.26
CA ILE A 78 -29.84 32.53 -36.25
C ILE A 78 -28.38 33.03 -36.27
N ALA A 79 -27.41 32.12 -36.20
CA ALA A 79 -25.99 32.42 -36.20
C ALA A 79 -25.53 33.02 -37.54
N GLU A 80 -24.74 34.09 -37.51
CA GLU A 80 -24.28 34.84 -38.69
C GLU A 80 -22.77 34.72 -38.94
N GLY A 81 -22.02 34.15 -38.00
CA GLY A 81 -20.56 34.01 -38.03
C GLY A 81 -20.06 33.05 -39.10
N THR A 82 -18.83 33.26 -39.58
CA THR A 82 -18.16 32.37 -40.54
C THR A 82 -17.73 31.04 -39.92
N GLU A 83 -17.55 31.02 -38.59
CA GLU A 83 -17.35 29.82 -37.79
C GLU A 83 -18.50 29.67 -36.79
N LEU A 84 -18.84 28.43 -36.46
CA LEU A 84 -19.91 28.07 -35.55
C LEU A 84 -19.32 27.25 -34.41
N LEU A 85 -19.60 27.65 -33.18
CA LEU A 85 -19.11 26.98 -31.98
C LEU A 85 -20.29 26.57 -31.10
N LEU A 86 -20.45 25.26 -30.88
CA LEU A 86 -21.29 24.76 -29.79
C LEU A 86 -20.46 24.73 -28.51
N LEU A 87 -20.92 25.42 -27.47
CA LEU A 87 -20.22 25.53 -26.19
C LEU A 87 -21.21 25.29 -25.06
N ASN A 88 -20.87 24.41 -24.13
CA ASN A 88 -21.70 24.16 -22.95
C ASN A 88 -21.75 25.40 -22.03
N SER A 89 -22.82 25.54 -21.26
CA SER A 89 -22.97 26.65 -20.29
C SER A 89 -22.10 26.49 -19.03
N ASP A 90 -21.54 25.30 -18.79
CA ASP A 90 -20.73 24.94 -17.62
C ASP A 90 -19.23 24.82 -17.93
N VAL A 91 -18.73 25.76 -18.73
CA VAL A 91 -17.29 25.90 -19.02
C VAL A 91 -16.76 27.26 -18.58
N ILE A 92 -15.46 27.32 -18.29
CA ILE A 92 -14.69 28.58 -18.22
C ILE A 92 -13.65 28.53 -19.32
N VAL A 93 -13.78 29.44 -20.29
CA VAL A 93 -12.79 29.56 -21.36
C VAL A 93 -11.56 30.32 -20.87
N THR A 94 -10.43 30.07 -21.50
CA THR A 94 -9.12 30.51 -21.02
C THR A 94 -8.41 31.35 -22.06
N LYS A 95 -7.33 32.02 -21.66
CA LYS A 95 -6.55 32.87 -22.57
C LYS A 95 -6.13 32.12 -23.85
N ASN A 96 -6.26 32.79 -25.01
CA ASN A 96 -5.93 32.31 -26.36
C ASN A 96 -6.74 31.12 -26.89
N TRP A 97 -7.75 30.63 -26.16
CA TRP A 97 -8.48 29.41 -26.52
C TRP A 97 -9.05 29.43 -27.94
N LEU A 98 -9.86 30.45 -28.28
CA LEU A 98 -10.54 30.52 -29.57
C LEU A 98 -9.56 30.81 -30.71
N GLU A 99 -8.51 31.60 -30.45
CA GLU A 99 -7.49 31.87 -31.45
C GLU A 99 -6.75 30.58 -31.85
N ASN A 100 -6.37 29.75 -30.88
CA ASN A 100 -5.72 28.47 -31.15
C ASN A 100 -6.65 27.50 -31.88
N LEU A 101 -7.91 27.39 -31.46
CA LEU A 101 -8.91 26.57 -32.17
C LEU A 101 -9.10 27.03 -33.62
N CYS A 102 -9.22 28.33 -33.87
CA CYS A 102 -9.32 28.87 -35.22
C CYS A 102 -8.06 28.58 -36.06
N ARG A 103 -6.86 28.62 -35.47
CA ARG A 103 -5.61 28.23 -36.17
C ARG A 103 -5.64 26.76 -36.58
N ALA A 104 -6.08 25.86 -35.70
CA ALA A 104 -6.24 24.44 -36.04
C ALA A 104 -7.31 24.22 -37.10
N LEU A 105 -8.47 24.88 -36.99
CA LEU A 105 -9.59 24.75 -37.93
C LEU A 105 -9.21 25.15 -39.36
N TYR A 106 -8.36 26.16 -39.51
CA TYR A 106 -7.89 26.66 -40.80
C TYR A 106 -6.48 26.16 -41.17
N SER A 107 -5.95 25.18 -40.44
CA SER A 107 -4.62 24.61 -40.71
C SER A 107 -4.53 23.87 -42.04
N ALA A 108 -5.64 23.26 -42.48
CA ALA A 108 -5.76 22.64 -43.79
C ALA A 108 -7.20 22.80 -44.35
N PRO A 109 -7.38 22.81 -45.68
CA PRO A 109 -8.71 22.87 -46.29
C PRO A 109 -9.64 21.75 -45.81
N GLU A 110 -9.13 20.54 -45.65
CA GLU A 110 -9.87 19.34 -45.25
C GLU A 110 -10.33 19.32 -43.79
N VAL A 111 -9.80 20.17 -42.92
CA VAL A 111 -10.24 20.24 -41.51
C VAL A 111 -11.60 20.90 -41.42
N GLY A 112 -12.62 20.16 -40.99
CA GLY A 112 -13.99 20.65 -40.91
C GLY A 112 -14.42 21.11 -39.53
N ALA A 113 -13.90 20.45 -38.49
CA ALA A 113 -14.21 20.79 -37.10
C ALA A 113 -13.05 20.49 -36.16
N VAL A 114 -13.03 21.19 -35.02
CA VAL A 114 -12.01 21.07 -34.00
C VAL A 114 -12.60 21.16 -32.59
N SER A 115 -11.92 20.53 -31.63
CA SER A 115 -12.21 20.64 -30.19
C SER A 115 -10.90 20.80 -29.40
N CYS A 116 -11.00 20.98 -28.09
CA CYS A 116 -9.87 21.16 -27.17
C CYS A 116 -9.86 20.09 -26.07
N VAL A 117 -8.80 20.09 -25.26
CA VAL A 117 -8.73 19.29 -24.04
C VAL A 117 -9.32 20.04 -22.83
N THR A 118 -9.68 19.30 -21.79
CA THR A 118 -10.25 19.87 -20.56
C THR A 118 -9.88 19.03 -19.32
N ASN A 119 -10.30 19.45 -18.12
CA ASN A 119 -10.04 18.75 -16.86
C ASN A 119 -11.03 17.62 -16.57
N CYS A 120 -12.16 17.56 -17.27
CA CYS A 120 -13.21 16.58 -17.04
C CYS A 120 -13.98 16.31 -18.34
N CYS A 121 -13.67 15.21 -19.03
CA CYS A 121 -14.36 14.81 -20.25
C CYS A 121 -14.11 13.32 -20.60
N SER A 122 -15.03 12.72 -21.35
CA SER A 122 -14.84 11.40 -21.93
C SER A 122 -13.99 11.46 -23.22
N ASN A 123 -13.89 10.34 -23.93
CA ASN A 123 -13.25 10.23 -25.25
C ASN A 123 -11.75 10.65 -25.29
N ASN A 124 -11.04 10.49 -24.18
CA ASN A 124 -9.62 10.89 -24.03
C ASN A 124 -9.37 12.37 -24.34
N GLN A 125 -10.36 13.25 -24.10
CA GLN A 125 -10.21 14.71 -24.17
C GLN A 125 -9.88 15.33 -22.79
N GLN A 126 -9.69 14.50 -21.76
CA GLN A 126 -9.29 14.94 -20.43
C GLN A 126 -7.76 14.92 -20.27
N ILE A 127 -7.22 15.97 -19.64
CA ILE A 127 -5.82 16.05 -19.20
C ILE A 127 -5.74 16.18 -17.68
N GLU A 128 -4.60 15.77 -17.12
CA GLU A 128 -4.30 16.05 -15.71
C GLU A 128 -4.07 17.55 -15.50
N THR A 129 -4.67 18.09 -14.45
CA THR A 129 -4.53 19.50 -14.08
C THR A 129 -4.31 19.64 -12.57
N SER A 130 -3.59 20.69 -12.17
CA SER A 130 -3.30 21.00 -10.78
C SER A 130 -3.51 22.50 -10.53
N TYR A 131 -4.73 22.89 -10.19
CA TYR A 131 -5.10 24.25 -9.76
C TYR A 131 -6.23 24.18 -8.74
N GLU A 132 -6.31 25.14 -7.81
CA GLU A 132 -7.29 25.14 -6.72
C GLU A 132 -8.40 26.19 -6.89
N ASN A 133 -8.17 27.22 -7.72
CA ASN A 133 -9.09 28.32 -7.98
C ASN A 133 -9.00 28.79 -9.44
N VAL A 134 -9.86 29.75 -9.83
CA VAL A 134 -9.97 30.26 -11.21
C VAL A 134 -8.71 31.02 -11.63
N GLU A 135 -8.10 31.78 -10.72
CA GLU A 135 -6.85 32.51 -10.99
C GLU A 135 -5.70 31.57 -11.34
N ASP A 136 -5.50 30.51 -10.53
CA ASP A 136 -4.49 29.48 -10.77
C ASP A 136 -4.76 28.71 -12.07
N MET A 137 -6.04 28.42 -12.34
CA MET A 137 -6.46 27.78 -13.60
C MET A 137 -6.10 28.65 -14.81
N GLN A 138 -6.31 29.97 -14.76
CA GLN A 138 -5.91 30.88 -15.84
C GLN A 138 -4.39 30.98 -15.97
N ALA A 139 -3.65 30.94 -14.86
CA ALA A 139 -2.18 30.92 -14.87
C ALA A 139 -1.64 29.63 -15.53
N PHE A 140 -2.21 28.47 -15.17
CA PHE A 140 -1.93 27.20 -15.83
C PHE A 140 -2.22 27.29 -17.34
N ALA A 141 -3.42 27.72 -17.71
CA ALA A 141 -3.83 27.83 -19.11
C ALA A 141 -2.97 28.81 -19.92
N ALA A 142 -2.48 29.89 -19.31
CA ALA A 142 -1.59 30.85 -19.98
C ALA A 142 -0.26 30.22 -20.41
N THR A 143 0.20 29.18 -19.71
CA THR A 143 1.39 28.41 -20.10
C THR A 143 1.07 27.24 -21.02
N TYR A 144 -0.14 26.67 -20.90
CA TYR A 144 -0.58 25.52 -21.67
C TYR A 144 -1.04 25.88 -23.09
N ASN A 145 -1.78 26.99 -23.24
CA ASN A 145 -2.41 27.45 -24.47
C ASN A 145 -1.43 28.14 -25.44
N VAL A 146 -0.30 27.48 -25.67
CA VAL A 146 0.72 27.88 -26.63
C VAL A 146 0.54 27.02 -27.87
N SER A 147 0.11 27.63 -28.97
CA SER A 147 -0.26 26.88 -30.17
C SER A 147 0.91 26.09 -30.74
N ASP A 148 0.67 24.81 -31.01
CA ASP A 148 1.64 23.87 -31.56
C ASP A 148 0.93 22.84 -32.47
N PRO A 149 1.10 22.96 -33.81
CA PRO A 149 0.50 22.04 -34.77
C PRO A 149 0.87 20.57 -34.56
N ALA A 150 2.01 20.26 -33.93
CA ALA A 150 2.41 18.89 -33.64
C ALA A 150 1.55 18.23 -32.56
N ARG A 151 0.78 19.04 -31.80
CA ARG A 151 -0.13 18.60 -30.75
C ARG A 151 -1.58 18.50 -31.23
N TRP A 152 -1.83 18.60 -32.53
CA TRP A 152 -3.16 18.39 -33.10
C TRP A 152 -3.33 16.94 -33.54
N GLU A 153 -4.35 16.27 -33.00
CA GLU A 153 -4.64 14.87 -33.27
C GLU A 153 -5.87 14.74 -34.18
N ARG A 154 -5.77 13.96 -35.27
CA ARG A 154 -6.94 13.58 -36.07
C ARG A 154 -7.81 12.61 -35.28
N LYS A 155 -9.08 12.94 -35.13
CA LYS A 155 -10.07 12.14 -34.39
C LYS A 155 -11.18 11.62 -35.29
N THR A 156 -11.83 10.55 -34.86
CA THR A 156 -13.08 10.07 -35.48
C THR A 156 -14.32 10.72 -34.87
N THR A 157 -14.28 11.11 -33.59
CA THR A 157 -15.33 11.92 -32.95
C THR A 157 -14.75 12.97 -32.01
N LEU A 158 -15.48 14.08 -31.85
CA LEU A 158 -15.20 15.15 -30.89
C LEU A 158 -16.38 15.30 -29.92
N VAL A 159 -16.12 15.68 -28.67
CA VAL A 159 -17.15 15.82 -27.64
C VAL A 159 -17.78 17.22 -27.65
N GLY A 160 -19.10 17.28 -27.49
CA GLY A 160 -19.93 18.48 -27.64
C GLY A 160 -19.78 19.60 -26.60
N PHE A 161 -18.88 19.49 -25.61
CA PHE A 161 -18.68 20.56 -24.61
C PHE A 161 -18.05 21.82 -25.22
N CYS A 162 -17.23 21.64 -26.27
CA CYS A 162 -16.64 22.70 -27.08
C CYS A 162 -16.38 22.15 -28.49
N PHE A 163 -17.22 22.49 -29.46
CA PHE A 163 -17.19 21.94 -30.81
C PHE A 163 -17.23 23.07 -31.85
N LEU A 164 -16.07 23.44 -32.40
CA LEU A 164 -15.90 24.52 -33.38
C LEU A 164 -15.88 23.95 -34.80
N PHE A 165 -16.66 24.50 -35.72
CA PHE A 165 -16.69 24.05 -37.11
C PHE A 165 -16.94 25.21 -38.07
N LYS A 166 -16.52 25.02 -39.33
CA LYS A 166 -16.71 26.03 -40.38
C LYS A 166 -18.19 26.11 -40.78
N ARG A 167 -18.67 27.30 -41.16
CA ARG A 167 -20.02 27.44 -41.74
C ARG A 167 -20.23 26.55 -42.97
N GLU A 168 -19.21 26.37 -43.80
CA GLU A 168 -19.31 25.48 -44.97
C GLU A 168 -19.58 24.02 -44.61
N VAL A 169 -19.12 23.56 -43.44
CA VAL A 169 -19.44 22.24 -42.91
C VAL A 169 -20.89 22.17 -42.49
N PHE A 170 -21.37 23.19 -41.78
CA PHE A 170 -22.79 23.30 -41.40
C PHE A 170 -23.72 23.32 -42.62
N ASP A 171 -23.40 24.13 -43.63
CA ASP A 171 -24.19 24.25 -44.86
C ASP A 171 -24.29 22.91 -45.63
N LYS A 172 -23.34 21.99 -45.38
CA LYS A 172 -23.30 20.64 -45.98
C LYS A 172 -23.92 19.56 -45.10
N VAL A 173 -23.60 19.54 -43.82
CA VAL A 173 -23.99 18.50 -42.86
C VAL A 173 -25.37 18.75 -42.26
N GLY A 174 -25.77 20.03 -42.15
CA GLY A 174 -27.03 20.47 -41.57
C GLY A 174 -27.02 20.50 -40.05
N PHE A 175 -28.22 20.43 -39.47
CA PHE A 175 -28.48 20.47 -38.03
C PHE A 175 -28.09 19.19 -37.28
N LEU A 176 -27.93 19.26 -35.96
CA LEU A 176 -27.80 18.09 -35.08
C LEU A 176 -29.06 17.22 -35.19
N ASP A 177 -28.88 15.90 -35.06
CA ASP A 177 -29.99 14.97 -35.18
C ASP A 177 -30.81 14.92 -33.89
N GLU A 178 -32.03 15.45 -33.95
CA GLU A 178 -32.91 15.59 -32.78
C GLU A 178 -33.39 14.25 -32.22
N GLN A 179 -33.19 13.12 -32.92
CA GLN A 179 -33.56 11.80 -32.40
C GLN A 179 -32.79 11.41 -31.13
N PHE A 180 -31.61 12.00 -30.91
CA PHE A 180 -30.79 11.79 -29.72
C PHE A 180 -31.23 12.67 -28.54
N SER A 181 -32.36 13.37 -28.62
CA SER A 181 -32.88 14.18 -27.51
C SER A 181 -33.24 13.33 -26.27
N PRO A 182 -32.93 13.80 -25.05
CA PRO A 182 -32.45 15.15 -24.71
C PRO A 182 -30.92 15.37 -24.78
N GLY A 183 -30.12 14.41 -25.24
CA GLY A 183 -28.66 14.53 -25.42
C GLY A 183 -27.93 13.18 -25.29
N ASN A 184 -26.61 13.19 -25.47
CA ASN A 184 -25.70 12.05 -25.67
C ASN A 184 -25.86 11.35 -27.04
N PHE A 185 -24.73 11.17 -27.74
CA PHE A 185 -24.55 10.64 -29.10
C PHE A 185 -24.86 11.59 -30.27
N GLU A 186 -25.40 12.80 -30.03
CA GLU A 186 -25.58 13.80 -31.08
C GLU A 186 -24.27 14.33 -31.65
N ASP A 187 -23.23 14.43 -30.82
CA ASP A 187 -21.89 14.89 -31.17
C ASP A 187 -21.09 13.81 -31.89
N ASP A 188 -21.20 12.56 -31.43
CA ASP A 188 -20.71 11.37 -32.16
C ASP A 188 -21.37 11.30 -33.55
N ASP A 189 -22.70 11.48 -33.64
CA ASP A 189 -23.43 11.46 -34.91
C ASP A 189 -22.99 12.61 -35.84
N TYR A 190 -22.83 13.81 -35.29
CA TYR A 190 -22.40 14.96 -36.06
C TYR A 190 -20.98 14.77 -36.61
N SER A 191 -20.08 14.24 -35.77
CA SER A 191 -18.71 13.90 -36.15
C SER A 191 -18.67 12.92 -37.32
N LEU A 192 -19.47 11.85 -37.28
CA LEU A 192 -19.52 10.88 -38.38
C LEU A 192 -20.10 11.47 -39.66
N ARG A 193 -21.11 12.35 -39.58
CA ARG A 193 -21.62 13.04 -40.77
C ARG A 193 -20.58 13.98 -41.38
N ILE A 194 -19.78 14.65 -40.56
CA ILE A 194 -18.67 15.49 -41.02
C ILE A 194 -17.63 14.63 -41.75
N LEU A 195 -17.20 13.51 -41.15
CA LEU A 195 -16.26 12.58 -41.77
C LEU A 195 -16.78 11.97 -43.07
N GLN A 196 -18.06 11.60 -43.11
CA GLN A 196 -18.72 11.02 -44.28
C GLN A 196 -18.68 11.99 -45.49
N GLN A 197 -18.77 13.30 -45.23
CA GLN A 197 -18.63 14.35 -46.25
C GLN A 197 -17.17 14.62 -46.67
N GLY A 198 -16.20 13.90 -46.09
CA GLY A 198 -14.79 13.97 -46.46
C GLY A 198 -13.96 14.98 -45.68
N TRP A 199 -14.51 15.60 -44.64
CA TRP A 199 -13.77 16.49 -43.76
C TRP A 199 -13.05 15.71 -42.65
N ASP A 200 -12.05 16.33 -42.05
CA ASP A 200 -11.30 15.86 -40.89
C ASP A 200 -11.76 16.57 -39.61
N LEU A 201 -11.56 15.89 -38.48
CA LEU A 201 -11.78 16.42 -37.13
C LEU A 201 -10.44 16.48 -36.39
N LEU A 202 -10.13 17.61 -35.74
CA LEU A 202 -8.92 17.72 -34.92
C LEU A 202 -9.22 17.95 -33.44
N LEU A 203 -8.54 17.21 -32.57
CA LEU A 203 -8.42 17.51 -31.15
C LEU A 203 -7.14 18.32 -30.92
N CYS A 204 -7.30 19.52 -30.37
CA CYS A 204 -6.21 20.46 -30.14
C CYS A 204 -5.65 20.27 -28.72
N HIS A 205 -4.60 19.43 -28.56
CA HIS A 205 -3.96 19.23 -27.25
C HIS A 205 -3.17 20.45 -26.77
N ASP A 206 -2.98 21.46 -27.62
CA ASP A 206 -2.36 22.76 -27.32
C ASP A 206 -3.36 23.82 -26.81
N THR A 207 -4.61 23.41 -26.56
CA THR A 207 -5.68 24.29 -26.12
C THR A 207 -6.46 23.63 -25.00
N PHE A 208 -6.55 24.30 -23.86
CA PHE A 208 -7.25 23.85 -22.66
C PHE A 208 -8.35 24.82 -22.28
N ILE A 209 -9.55 24.31 -21.95
CA ILE A 209 -10.59 25.06 -21.23
C ILE A 209 -11.07 24.26 -20.02
N HIS A 210 -11.64 24.93 -19.02
CA HIS A 210 -12.20 24.23 -17.86
C HIS A 210 -13.65 23.84 -18.10
N HIS A 211 -14.01 22.62 -17.76
CA HIS A 211 -15.36 22.09 -17.82
C HIS A 211 -15.72 21.54 -16.44
N PHE A 212 -16.79 22.07 -15.86
CA PHE A 212 -17.23 21.66 -14.51
C PHE A 212 -17.73 20.22 -14.51
N GLY A 213 -18.36 19.77 -15.61
CA GLY A 213 -18.93 18.44 -15.74
C GLY A 213 -20.14 18.26 -14.82
N HIS A 214 -21.28 17.87 -15.41
CA HIS A 214 -22.52 17.54 -14.67
C HIS A 214 -23.03 18.64 -13.72
N ALA A 215 -22.89 19.90 -14.12
CA ALA A 215 -23.27 21.01 -13.25
C ALA A 215 -24.80 21.27 -13.16
N SER A 216 -25.62 20.45 -13.84
CA SER A 216 -27.06 20.34 -13.62
C SER A 216 -27.46 19.25 -12.59
N PHE A 217 -26.50 18.59 -11.93
CA PHE A 217 -26.73 17.35 -11.18
C PHE A 217 -26.24 17.31 -9.73
N SER A 218 -26.03 18.43 -9.03
CA SER A 218 -25.63 18.32 -7.60
C SER A 218 -25.74 19.62 -6.79
N LYS A 219 -26.97 20.08 -6.53
CA LYS A 219 -27.28 20.85 -5.31
C LYS A 219 -28.63 20.38 -4.75
N GLY A 220 -28.61 19.65 -3.63
CA GLY A 220 -29.76 19.54 -2.71
C GLY A 220 -30.76 18.37 -2.85
N TYR A 221 -30.38 17.22 -3.41
CA TYR A 221 -31.29 16.05 -3.54
C TYR A 221 -30.91 14.90 -2.60
N GLY A 222 -31.91 14.14 -2.13
CA GLY A 222 -31.69 12.96 -1.28
C GLY A 222 -31.21 11.74 -2.09
N ASP A 223 -30.61 10.75 -1.41
CA ASP A 223 -29.94 9.58 -2.02
C ASP A 223 -30.81 8.80 -3.02
N GLN A 224 -32.13 8.75 -2.82
CA GLN A 224 -33.07 8.10 -3.73
C GLN A 224 -33.25 8.85 -5.07
N GLU A 225 -33.22 10.18 -5.05
CA GLU A 225 -33.36 11.00 -6.26
C GLU A 225 -32.08 11.00 -7.09
N VAL A 226 -30.91 10.89 -6.45
CA VAL A 226 -29.61 10.70 -7.13
C VAL A 226 -29.59 9.35 -7.86
N ALA A 227 -29.98 8.27 -7.18
CA ALA A 227 -30.07 6.95 -7.80
C ALA A 227 -31.08 6.90 -8.96
N GLU A 228 -32.22 7.59 -8.84
CA GLU A 228 -33.20 7.68 -9.92
C GLU A 228 -32.70 8.51 -11.12
N LYS A 229 -31.99 9.62 -10.87
CA LYS A 229 -31.34 10.41 -11.94
C LYS A 229 -30.26 9.62 -12.68
N VAL A 230 -29.42 8.88 -11.96
CA VAL A 230 -28.41 7.99 -12.57
C VAL A 230 -29.07 6.91 -13.41
N ARG A 231 -30.16 6.28 -12.90
CA ARG A 231 -30.94 5.30 -13.68
C ARG A 231 -31.51 5.89 -14.96
N ARG A 232 -32.09 7.10 -14.90
CA ARG A 232 -32.63 7.79 -16.09
C ARG A 232 -31.53 8.15 -17.10
N SER A 233 -30.37 8.61 -16.62
CA SER A 233 -29.21 8.92 -17.47
C SER A 233 -28.67 7.67 -18.17
N ASN A 234 -28.48 6.57 -17.44
CA ASN A 234 -28.04 5.30 -18.00
C ASN A 234 -29.04 4.72 -19.02
N ALA A 235 -30.35 4.81 -18.73
CA ALA A 235 -31.39 4.39 -19.67
C ALA A 235 -31.36 5.23 -20.97
N LEU A 236 -31.08 6.52 -20.87
CA LEU A 236 -30.93 7.40 -22.02
C LEU A 236 -29.69 7.02 -22.86
N LEU A 237 -28.54 6.78 -22.22
CA LEU A 237 -27.33 6.34 -22.92
C LEU A 237 -27.54 5.02 -23.68
N ARG A 238 -28.24 4.05 -23.08
CA ARG A 238 -28.58 2.79 -23.77
C ARG A 238 -29.50 3.02 -24.96
N ARG A 239 -30.57 3.80 -24.78
CA ARG A 239 -31.52 4.12 -25.85
C ARG A 239 -30.81 4.80 -27.02
N ASN A 240 -30.03 5.85 -26.74
CA ASN A 240 -29.38 6.63 -27.78
C ASN A 240 -28.22 5.87 -28.43
N GLY A 241 -27.48 5.06 -27.66
CA GLY A 241 -26.47 4.16 -28.21
C GLY A 241 -27.07 3.11 -29.17
N ALA A 242 -28.25 2.58 -28.85
CA ALA A 242 -28.97 1.67 -29.75
C ALA A 242 -29.46 2.37 -31.02
N LEU A 243 -29.98 3.60 -30.92
CA LEU A 243 -30.34 4.43 -32.09
C LEU A 243 -29.12 4.74 -32.95
N PHE A 244 -27.99 5.04 -32.32
CA PHE A 244 -26.73 5.34 -33.00
C PHE A 244 -26.20 4.13 -33.77
N GLN A 245 -26.20 2.95 -33.15
CA GLN A 245 -25.84 1.70 -33.84
C GLN A 245 -26.81 1.45 -35.00
N GLN A 246 -28.12 1.51 -34.76
CA GLN A 246 -29.13 1.32 -35.79
C GLN A 246 -28.99 2.30 -36.97
N LYS A 247 -28.52 3.53 -36.73
CA LYS A 247 -28.30 4.51 -37.80
C LYS A 247 -27.06 4.17 -38.62
N TRP A 248 -25.94 3.90 -37.96
CA TRP A 248 -24.62 3.87 -38.62
C TRP A 248 -24.13 2.48 -38.99
N HIS A 249 -24.56 1.42 -38.30
CA HIS A 249 -24.12 0.04 -38.52
C HIS A 249 -22.58 -0.12 -38.53
N ILE A 250 -21.88 0.71 -37.74
CA ILE A 250 -20.42 0.71 -37.63
C ILE A 250 -19.97 -0.06 -36.38
N PRO A 251 -18.73 -0.58 -36.35
CA PRO A 251 -18.17 -1.23 -35.17
C PRO A 251 -18.21 -0.32 -33.94
N SER A 252 -18.37 -0.90 -32.74
CA SER A 252 -18.32 -0.16 -31.47
C SER A 252 -16.99 0.54 -31.22
N THR A 253 -15.92 0.14 -31.93
CA THR A 253 -14.58 0.73 -31.87
C THR A 253 -14.44 2.04 -32.64
N TYR A 254 -15.49 2.57 -33.27
CA TYR A 254 -15.43 3.73 -34.17
C TYR A 254 -14.66 4.95 -33.60
N LYS A 255 -14.66 5.18 -32.28
CA LYS A 255 -13.95 6.30 -31.62
C LYS A 255 -12.42 6.20 -31.66
N ILE A 256 -11.88 5.01 -31.92
CA ILE A 256 -10.43 4.72 -31.93
C ILE A 256 -9.95 4.10 -33.24
N MET A 257 -10.83 3.96 -34.23
CA MET A 257 -10.47 3.46 -35.56
C MET A 257 -9.60 4.48 -36.31
N ASP A 258 -8.83 3.99 -37.28
CA ASP A 258 -8.20 4.88 -38.25
C ASP A 258 -9.26 5.69 -39.00
N VAL A 259 -9.01 6.99 -39.16
CA VAL A 259 -9.97 7.94 -39.75
C VAL A 259 -10.30 7.55 -41.19
N GLU A 260 -9.32 7.07 -41.97
CA GLU A 260 -9.57 6.66 -43.36
C GLU A 260 -10.35 5.35 -43.43
N GLU A 261 -10.07 4.42 -42.51
CA GLU A 261 -10.83 3.16 -42.41
C GLU A 261 -12.30 3.42 -42.09
N LEU A 262 -12.57 4.24 -41.06
CA LEU A 262 -13.94 4.60 -40.71
C LEU A 262 -14.63 5.38 -41.84
N ARG A 263 -13.93 6.33 -42.47
CA ARG A 263 -14.46 7.07 -43.63
C ARG A 263 -14.89 6.15 -44.76
N ARG A 264 -14.09 5.11 -45.07
CA ARG A 264 -14.46 4.12 -46.09
C ARG A 264 -15.73 3.36 -45.71
N LEU A 265 -15.86 2.94 -44.44
CA LEU A 265 -17.06 2.27 -43.94
C LEU A 265 -18.31 3.16 -44.05
N LEU A 266 -18.17 4.45 -43.74
CA LEU A 266 -19.27 5.43 -43.84
C LEU A 266 -19.70 5.71 -45.30
N GLN A 267 -18.78 5.57 -46.27
CA GLN A 267 -19.05 5.82 -47.69
C GLN A 267 -19.53 4.56 -48.44
N HIS A 268 -19.18 3.36 -47.96
CA HIS A 268 -19.54 2.07 -48.58
C HIS A 268 -20.16 1.07 -47.57
N PRO A 269 -21.37 1.32 -47.06
CA PRO A 269 -21.99 0.46 -46.03
C PRO A 269 -22.22 -1.00 -46.48
N ALA A 270 -22.32 -1.23 -47.80
CA ALA A 270 -22.58 -2.55 -48.37
C ALA A 270 -21.36 -3.50 -48.37
N GLU A 271 -20.13 -3.00 -48.19
CA GLU A 271 -18.92 -3.84 -48.05
C GLU A 271 -18.70 -4.30 -46.59
N ALA A 272 -19.41 -3.72 -45.63
CA ALA A 272 -19.38 -4.13 -44.22
C ALA A 272 -20.14 -5.46 -43.95
N VAL A 273 -20.93 -5.95 -44.92
CA VAL A 273 -21.67 -7.22 -44.84
C VAL A 273 -21.08 -8.23 -45.83
N GLY A 274 -19.82 -8.59 -45.62
CA GLY A 274 -19.09 -9.49 -46.50
C GLY A 274 -17.96 -10.24 -45.80
N THR A 275 -18.30 -11.37 -45.18
CA THR A 275 -17.37 -12.43 -44.72
C THR A 275 -16.19 -11.97 -43.86
N VAL A 276 -16.43 -11.87 -42.55
CA VAL A 276 -15.35 -12.18 -41.60
C VAL A 276 -15.03 -13.66 -41.80
N GLN A 277 -13.90 -13.94 -42.46
CA GLN A 277 -13.30 -15.26 -42.40
C GLN A 277 -12.95 -15.55 -40.95
N GLU A 278 -13.76 -16.37 -40.31
CA GLU A 278 -13.31 -17.20 -39.20
C GLU A 278 -12.01 -17.92 -39.62
N SER A 279 -11.04 -17.95 -38.70
CA SER A 279 -9.69 -18.53 -38.82
C SER A 279 -8.58 -17.61 -39.35
N ARG A 280 -7.85 -17.00 -38.40
CA ARG A 280 -6.37 -17.09 -38.24
C ARG A 280 -5.79 -15.97 -37.36
N LEU A 281 -6.49 -15.59 -36.28
CA LEU A 281 -5.77 -14.99 -35.15
C LEU A 281 -5.02 -16.12 -34.42
N PRO A 282 -3.72 -15.95 -34.08
CA PRO A 282 -3.00 -16.91 -33.23
C PRO A 282 -3.76 -17.13 -31.92
N ARG A 283 -3.73 -18.34 -31.35
CA ARG A 283 -4.37 -18.66 -30.04
C ARG A 283 -4.01 -17.67 -28.92
N GLU A 284 -2.83 -17.06 -29.03
CA GLU A 284 -2.30 -16.05 -28.11
C GLU A 284 -3.04 -14.72 -28.15
N LYS A 285 -3.90 -14.50 -29.15
CA LYS A 285 -4.74 -13.31 -29.34
C LYS A 285 -6.23 -13.60 -29.17
N LYS A 286 -6.57 -14.62 -28.38
CA LYS A 286 -7.95 -14.98 -28.02
C LYS A 286 -8.09 -15.11 -26.50
N ILE A 287 -9.13 -14.51 -25.94
CA ILE A 287 -9.49 -14.58 -24.52
C ILE A 287 -10.89 -15.17 -24.40
N ALA A 288 -11.05 -16.20 -23.58
CA ALA A 288 -12.35 -16.74 -23.22
C ALA A 288 -12.76 -16.23 -21.83
N VAL A 289 -13.91 -15.57 -21.73
CA VAL A 289 -14.52 -15.10 -20.49
C VAL A 289 -15.66 -16.04 -20.12
N ILE A 290 -15.61 -16.62 -18.94
CA ILE A 290 -16.55 -17.63 -18.44
C ILE A 290 -17.26 -17.03 -17.23
N VAL A 291 -18.51 -16.64 -17.41
CA VAL A 291 -19.34 -15.95 -16.40
C VAL A 291 -20.27 -16.95 -15.74
N ARG A 292 -20.17 -17.15 -14.42
CA ARG A 292 -21.10 -17.98 -13.66
C ARG A 292 -22.33 -17.17 -13.24
N LYS A 293 -23.48 -17.54 -13.78
CA LYS A 293 -24.78 -16.89 -13.55
C LYS A 293 -25.57 -17.57 -12.43
N SER A 294 -25.75 -16.86 -11.33
CA SER A 294 -26.58 -17.21 -10.17
C SER A 294 -27.86 -16.38 -10.07
N SER A 295 -27.84 -15.13 -10.56
CA SER A 295 -28.97 -14.19 -10.55
C SER A 295 -29.02 -13.39 -11.85
N GLU A 296 -30.21 -13.13 -12.37
CA GLU A 296 -30.38 -12.29 -13.57
C GLU A 296 -29.91 -10.85 -13.32
N GLU A 297 -30.15 -10.33 -12.12
CA GLU A 297 -29.79 -8.97 -11.72
C GLU A 297 -28.27 -8.80 -11.64
N TRP A 298 -27.61 -9.67 -10.89
CA TRP A 298 -26.15 -9.63 -10.74
C TRP A 298 -25.43 -9.90 -12.06
N TYR A 299 -25.93 -10.86 -12.85
CA TYR A 299 -25.42 -11.15 -14.18
C TYR A 299 -25.50 -9.94 -15.10
N GLY A 300 -26.61 -9.20 -15.07
CA GLY A 300 -26.74 -7.94 -15.81
C GLY A 300 -25.65 -6.94 -15.44
N CYS A 301 -25.46 -6.68 -14.15
CA CYS A 301 -24.42 -5.77 -13.65
C CYS A 301 -22.99 -6.22 -14.03
N CYS A 302 -22.69 -7.51 -13.87
CA CYS A 302 -21.40 -8.09 -14.24
C CYS A 302 -21.12 -7.94 -15.75
N MET A 303 -22.10 -8.27 -16.60
CA MET A 303 -21.97 -8.15 -18.05
C MET A 303 -21.80 -6.69 -18.48
N GLU A 304 -22.55 -5.76 -17.90
CA GLU A 304 -22.37 -4.32 -18.14
C GLU A 304 -20.96 -3.84 -17.76
N SER A 305 -20.38 -4.40 -16.69
CA SER A 305 -19.00 -4.08 -16.31
C SER A 305 -17.98 -4.61 -17.32
N LEU A 306 -18.18 -5.82 -17.86
CA LEU A 306 -17.33 -6.43 -18.89
C LEU A 306 -17.40 -5.68 -20.22
N GLU A 307 -18.59 -5.19 -20.59
CA GLU A 307 -18.80 -4.39 -21.81
C GLU A 307 -18.10 -3.03 -21.76
N ARG A 308 -17.85 -2.49 -20.56
CA ARG A 308 -17.14 -1.22 -20.34
C ARG A 308 -15.63 -1.37 -20.24
N MET A 309 -15.10 -2.60 -20.20
CA MET A 309 -13.65 -2.83 -20.11
C MET A 309 -12.94 -2.48 -21.41
N GLU A 310 -11.72 -1.98 -21.28
CA GLU A 310 -10.82 -1.80 -22.43
C GLU A 310 -10.15 -3.14 -22.75
N TRP A 311 -10.51 -3.73 -23.89
CA TRP A 311 -9.90 -4.97 -24.35
C TRP A 311 -8.60 -4.67 -25.12
N PRO A 312 -7.49 -5.37 -24.84
CA PRO A 312 -6.20 -5.13 -25.50
C PRO A 312 -6.27 -5.26 -27.01
N GLN A 313 -5.59 -4.36 -27.73
CA GLN A 313 -5.68 -4.25 -29.18
C GLN A 313 -5.29 -5.56 -29.89
N GLY A 314 -6.17 -6.04 -30.76
CA GLY A 314 -5.95 -7.24 -31.57
C GLY A 314 -6.28 -8.57 -30.89
N TYR A 315 -6.90 -8.55 -29.70
CA TYR A 315 -7.48 -9.74 -29.08
C TYR A 315 -8.94 -9.94 -29.49
N ALA A 316 -9.34 -11.18 -29.76
CA ALA A 316 -10.74 -11.59 -29.87
C ALA A 316 -11.24 -12.15 -28.54
N VAL A 317 -12.49 -11.84 -28.19
CA VAL A 317 -13.09 -12.21 -26.90
C VAL A 317 -14.29 -13.12 -27.13
N GLU A 318 -14.29 -14.27 -26.47
CA GLU A 318 -15.41 -15.22 -26.45
C GLU A 318 -16.04 -15.19 -25.06
N VAL A 319 -17.35 -15.00 -24.94
CA VAL A 319 -18.03 -14.98 -23.64
C VAL A 319 -18.95 -16.19 -23.51
N PHE A 320 -18.78 -16.95 -22.44
CA PHE A 320 -19.56 -18.15 -22.11
C PHE A 320 -20.26 -17.97 -20.77
N THR A 321 -21.48 -18.48 -20.66
CA THR A 321 -22.28 -18.41 -19.43
C THR A 321 -22.42 -19.80 -18.81
N LEU A 322 -22.06 -19.93 -17.53
CA LEU A 322 -22.32 -21.12 -16.72
C LEU A 322 -23.61 -20.93 -15.91
N ASP A 323 -24.40 -21.98 -15.79
CA ASP A 323 -25.55 -22.02 -14.90
C ASP A 323 -25.09 -22.44 -13.49
N ALA A 324 -25.30 -21.57 -12.48
CA ALA A 324 -24.93 -21.84 -11.09
C ALA A 324 -25.63 -23.05 -10.48
N ALA A 325 -26.77 -23.49 -11.03
CA ALA A 325 -27.51 -24.67 -10.57
C ALA A 325 -26.96 -26.00 -11.11
N LYS A 326 -26.05 -25.96 -12.10
CA LYS A 326 -25.43 -27.15 -12.69
C LYS A 326 -24.00 -27.35 -12.17
N PRO A 327 -23.45 -28.58 -12.24
CA PRO A 327 -22.08 -28.86 -11.80
C PRO A 327 -21.06 -27.94 -12.49
N TYR A 328 -20.25 -27.24 -11.71
CA TYR A 328 -19.33 -26.21 -12.22
C TYR A 328 -18.24 -26.81 -13.13
N ALA A 329 -17.52 -27.81 -12.63
CA ALA A 329 -16.39 -28.42 -13.32
C ALA A 329 -16.76 -29.05 -14.67
N ALA A 330 -17.93 -29.70 -14.76
CA ALA A 330 -18.40 -30.32 -16.00
C ALA A 330 -18.69 -29.28 -17.09
N GLN A 331 -19.36 -28.17 -16.74
CA GLN A 331 -19.63 -27.09 -17.70
C GLN A 331 -18.34 -26.39 -18.16
N VAL A 332 -17.38 -26.19 -17.24
CA VAL A 332 -16.08 -25.61 -17.60
C VAL A 332 -15.31 -26.54 -18.54
N ASN A 333 -15.24 -27.84 -18.25
CA ASN A 333 -14.59 -28.81 -19.14
C ASN A 333 -15.23 -28.83 -20.54
N GLU A 334 -16.56 -28.77 -20.63
CA GLU A 334 -17.27 -28.67 -21.92
C GLU A 334 -16.79 -27.45 -22.73
N ILE A 335 -16.75 -26.27 -22.11
CA ILE A 335 -16.24 -25.05 -22.76
C ILE A 335 -14.77 -25.21 -23.16
N LEU A 336 -13.92 -25.74 -22.29
CA LEU A 336 -12.49 -25.96 -22.58
C LEU A 336 -12.25 -26.89 -23.77
N THR A 337 -13.17 -27.81 -24.09
CA THR A 337 -13.08 -28.61 -25.31
C THR A 337 -13.44 -27.84 -26.59
N GLY A 338 -14.17 -26.74 -26.47
CA GLY A 338 -14.68 -25.95 -27.59
C GLY A 338 -13.89 -24.68 -27.92
N THR A 339 -13.19 -24.07 -26.95
CA THR A 339 -12.37 -22.85 -27.17
C THR A 339 -10.90 -23.16 -27.39
N ASP A 340 -10.25 -22.41 -28.29
CA ASP A 340 -8.80 -22.43 -28.52
C ASP A 340 -8.06 -21.24 -27.87
N ALA A 341 -8.76 -20.40 -27.09
CA ALA A 341 -8.20 -19.23 -26.43
C ALA A 341 -7.05 -19.60 -25.49
N LYS A 342 -5.90 -18.90 -25.48
CA LYS A 342 -4.82 -19.20 -24.54
C LYS A 342 -5.21 -18.84 -23.09
N VAL A 343 -5.88 -17.71 -22.90
CA VAL A 343 -6.24 -17.17 -21.59
C VAL A 343 -7.73 -17.37 -21.33
N LYS A 344 -8.07 -17.92 -20.17
CA LYS A 344 -9.45 -18.08 -19.69
C LYS A 344 -9.65 -17.23 -18.45
N ILE A 345 -10.63 -16.34 -18.47
CA ILE A 345 -11.04 -15.50 -17.35
C ILE A 345 -12.35 -16.06 -16.80
N TYR A 346 -12.39 -16.32 -15.49
CA TYR A 346 -13.52 -16.86 -14.77
C TYR A 346 -14.06 -15.78 -13.84
N ILE A 347 -15.35 -15.49 -13.92
CA ILE A 347 -16.00 -14.45 -13.12
C ILE A 347 -17.35 -14.94 -12.59
N ASN A 348 -17.61 -14.76 -11.30
CA ASN A 348 -18.93 -14.92 -10.74
C ASN A 348 -19.74 -13.64 -10.95
N ASP A 349 -21.03 -13.77 -11.24
CA ASP A 349 -21.91 -12.65 -11.56
C ASP A 349 -22.08 -11.62 -10.44
N GLU A 350 -21.75 -11.97 -9.21
CA GLU A 350 -21.67 -11.05 -8.07
C GLU A 350 -20.44 -10.13 -8.08
N MET A 351 -19.58 -10.19 -9.10
CA MET A 351 -18.43 -9.31 -9.30
C MET A 351 -18.65 -8.32 -10.46
N CYS A 352 -18.24 -7.07 -10.25
CA CYS A 352 -18.18 -6.04 -11.30
C CYS A 352 -16.75 -5.53 -11.45
N LEU A 353 -16.24 -5.48 -12.67
CA LEU A 353 -14.95 -4.88 -12.98
C LEU A 353 -15.09 -3.35 -13.03
N ILE A 354 -14.22 -2.64 -12.33
CA ILE A 354 -14.28 -1.17 -12.23
C ILE A 354 -13.04 -0.47 -12.76
N HIS A 355 -11.92 -1.20 -12.88
CA HIS A 355 -10.69 -0.65 -13.40
C HIS A 355 -10.54 -1.00 -14.90
N PRO A 356 -10.35 -0.03 -15.81
CA PRO A 356 -10.32 -0.30 -17.26
C PRO A 356 -9.20 -1.23 -17.73
N GLN A 357 -8.03 -1.20 -17.07
CA GLN A 357 -6.82 -1.91 -17.51
C GLN A 357 -6.66 -3.32 -16.93
N VAL A 358 -7.67 -3.85 -16.21
CA VAL A 358 -7.59 -5.17 -15.54
C VAL A 358 -7.11 -6.28 -16.47
N ILE A 359 -7.58 -6.27 -17.71
CA ILE A 359 -7.24 -7.29 -18.70
C ILE A 359 -5.79 -7.16 -19.16
N GLU A 360 -5.30 -5.94 -19.35
CA GLU A 360 -3.91 -5.68 -19.74
C GLU A 360 -2.94 -6.05 -18.62
N ASP A 361 -3.27 -5.74 -17.37
CA ASP A 361 -2.50 -6.16 -16.20
C ASP A 361 -2.43 -7.69 -16.09
N LEU A 362 -3.55 -8.39 -16.28
CA LEU A 362 -3.60 -9.86 -16.28
C LEU A 362 -2.72 -10.47 -17.37
N LEU A 363 -2.76 -9.92 -18.59
CA LEU A 363 -1.89 -10.39 -19.68
C LEU A 363 -0.41 -10.12 -19.39
N THR A 364 -0.11 -8.98 -18.76
CA THR A 364 1.26 -8.64 -18.33
C THR A 364 1.78 -9.63 -17.31
N ILE A 365 0.96 -10.02 -16.33
CA ILE A 365 1.31 -11.07 -15.36
C ILE A 365 1.60 -12.39 -16.07
N PHE A 366 0.78 -12.78 -17.05
CA PHE A 366 0.97 -14.02 -17.79
C PHE A 366 2.12 -14.02 -18.81
N GLN A 367 2.84 -12.91 -18.98
CA GLN A 367 4.13 -12.93 -19.69
C GLN A 367 5.15 -13.83 -18.97
N ASP A 368 5.02 -13.99 -17.64
CA ASP A 368 5.73 -15.02 -16.90
C ASP A 368 5.04 -16.38 -17.12
N GLU A 369 5.61 -17.20 -18.02
CA GLU A 369 5.08 -18.54 -18.35
C GLU A 369 5.11 -19.52 -17.17
N SER A 370 5.79 -19.19 -16.06
CA SER A 370 5.72 -20.00 -14.84
C SER A 370 4.40 -19.82 -14.09
N ILE A 371 3.62 -18.76 -14.36
CA ILE A 371 2.35 -18.46 -13.70
C ILE A 371 1.20 -19.15 -14.45
N GLY A 372 0.55 -20.13 -13.83
CA GLY A 372 -0.59 -20.83 -14.45
C GLY A 372 -1.93 -20.16 -14.19
N MET A 373 -2.05 -19.47 -13.05
CA MET A 373 -3.32 -18.99 -12.51
C MET A 373 -3.13 -17.68 -11.72
N ALA A 374 -4.02 -16.72 -11.90
CA ALA A 374 -4.01 -15.44 -11.21
C ALA A 374 -5.42 -15.07 -10.70
N GLY A 375 -5.59 -14.68 -9.44
CA GLY A 375 -6.91 -14.31 -8.89
C GLY A 375 -6.87 -13.04 -8.03
N ILE A 376 -7.98 -12.31 -7.91
CA ILE A 376 -8.02 -11.03 -7.15
C ILE A 376 -7.90 -11.19 -5.64
N LEU A 377 -8.29 -12.36 -5.13
CA LEU A 377 -8.27 -12.68 -3.71
C LEU A 377 -7.79 -14.11 -3.55
N GLY A 378 -6.90 -14.31 -2.59
CA GLY A 378 -6.38 -15.63 -2.29
C GLY A 378 -5.65 -15.63 -0.97
N SER A 379 -5.01 -16.75 -0.67
CA SER A 379 -4.23 -16.88 0.55
C SER A 379 -3.05 -17.80 0.35
N GLN A 380 -1.96 -17.42 1.00
CA GLN A 380 -0.77 -18.24 1.08
C GLN A 380 -1.03 -19.49 1.92
N SER A 381 -1.99 -19.46 2.86
CA SER A 381 -2.39 -20.61 3.68
C SER A 381 -3.79 -21.13 3.43
N LEU A 382 -4.04 -22.38 3.82
CA LEU A 382 -5.38 -22.95 3.95
C LEU A 382 -5.63 -23.37 5.41
N PRO A 383 -6.57 -22.75 6.13
CA PRO A 383 -7.00 -23.21 7.45
C PRO A 383 -7.58 -24.63 7.42
N VAL A 384 -7.45 -25.37 8.53
CA VAL A 384 -7.95 -26.76 8.63
C VAL A 384 -9.49 -26.87 8.49
N ASN A 385 -10.23 -25.80 8.75
CA ASN A 385 -11.67 -25.76 8.48
C ASN A 385 -12.00 -25.67 6.98
N GLY A 386 -11.01 -25.40 6.13
CA GLY A 386 -11.14 -25.30 4.68
C GLY A 386 -11.56 -23.93 4.17
N ASP A 387 -11.75 -22.94 5.05
CA ASP A 387 -12.14 -21.58 4.69
C ASP A 387 -10.90 -20.71 4.48
N LEU A 388 -10.63 -20.31 3.23
CA LEU A 388 -9.52 -19.40 2.87
C LEU A 388 -9.64 -18.04 3.57
N MET A 389 -10.85 -17.56 3.87
CA MET A 389 -11.09 -16.26 4.48
C MET A 389 -10.69 -16.21 5.96
N ASP A 390 -10.64 -17.37 6.63
CA ASP A 390 -10.15 -17.49 8.00
C ASP A 390 -8.61 -17.48 8.12
N SER A 391 -7.91 -17.54 6.99
CA SER A 391 -6.45 -17.43 6.95
C SER A 391 -5.98 -16.06 7.43
N PRO A 392 -4.94 -15.94 8.26
CA PRO A 392 -4.29 -14.66 8.52
C PRO A 392 -3.39 -14.21 7.35
N TYR A 393 -3.11 -15.08 6.36
CA TYR A 393 -2.19 -14.83 5.24
C TYR A 393 -2.93 -14.57 3.92
N LYS A 394 -4.00 -13.76 3.97
CA LYS A 394 -4.77 -13.36 2.80
C LYS A 394 -4.01 -12.35 1.96
N ARG A 395 -4.24 -12.37 0.65
CA ARG A 395 -3.72 -11.42 -0.34
C ARG A 395 -4.87 -10.93 -1.20
N GLY A 396 -4.74 -9.71 -1.70
CA GLY A 396 -5.65 -9.13 -2.68
C GLY A 396 -6.46 -7.96 -2.15
N ALA A 397 -7.25 -7.36 -3.05
CA ALA A 397 -8.09 -6.22 -2.73
C ALA A 397 -9.40 -6.28 -3.52
N VAL A 398 -10.49 -5.89 -2.87
CA VAL A 398 -11.83 -5.79 -3.46
C VAL A 398 -12.62 -4.70 -2.76
N TYR A 399 -13.54 -4.03 -3.45
CA TYR A 399 -14.54 -3.20 -2.80
C TYR A 399 -15.78 -4.02 -2.43
N VAL A 400 -16.31 -3.83 -1.22
CA VAL A 400 -17.57 -4.45 -0.76
C VAL A 400 -18.55 -3.38 -0.31
N PRO A 401 -19.88 -3.56 -0.46
CA PRO A 401 -20.88 -2.59 -0.03
C PRO A 401 -20.88 -2.44 1.50
N SER A 402 -21.15 -1.22 1.97
CA SER A 402 -21.29 -0.84 3.38
C SER A 402 -22.56 0.01 3.57
N LYS A 403 -22.97 0.26 4.82
CA LYS A 403 -24.26 0.91 5.15
C LYS A 403 -24.51 2.27 4.47
N GLU A 404 -23.45 2.98 4.06
CA GLU A 404 -23.53 4.33 3.48
C GLU A 404 -22.69 4.52 2.18
N SER A 405 -21.86 3.53 1.76
CA SER A 405 -20.91 3.62 0.61
C SER A 405 -20.32 2.22 0.25
N PHE A 406 -19.26 2.13 -0.55
CA PHE A 406 -18.38 0.96 -0.66
C PHE A 406 -17.20 1.09 0.31
N SER A 407 -16.81 -0.01 0.95
CA SER A 407 -15.60 -0.11 1.76
C SER A 407 -14.53 -0.91 1.02
N GLU A 408 -13.31 -0.38 1.00
CA GLU A 408 -12.13 -1.12 0.55
C GLU A 408 -11.82 -2.26 1.53
N GLN A 409 -11.82 -3.49 1.01
CA GLN A 409 -11.32 -4.65 1.71
C GLN A 409 -10.00 -5.08 1.07
N ARG A 410 -8.91 -4.49 1.56
CA ARG A 410 -7.54 -4.82 1.16
C ARG A 410 -6.86 -5.69 2.22
N PHE A 411 -6.22 -6.77 1.77
CA PHE A 411 -5.39 -7.64 2.58
C PHE A 411 -3.91 -7.33 2.35
N GLU A 412 -3.05 -7.76 3.27
CA GLU A 412 -1.61 -7.46 3.30
C GLU A 412 -0.89 -7.77 1.97
N GLY A 413 0.21 -7.06 1.71
CA GLY A 413 1.11 -7.29 0.58
C GLY A 413 1.60 -6.01 -0.11
N THR A 414 2.58 -6.15 -1.00
CA THR A 414 3.24 -5.01 -1.65
C THR A 414 2.49 -4.53 -2.89
N ARG A 415 2.06 -3.26 -2.91
CA ARG A 415 1.41 -2.63 -4.08
C ARG A 415 2.29 -2.74 -5.34
N GLY A 416 1.66 -3.02 -6.48
CA GLY A 416 2.31 -3.17 -7.78
C GLY A 416 3.02 -4.51 -8.00
N LYS A 417 2.91 -5.48 -7.08
CA LYS A 417 3.49 -6.82 -7.24
C LYS A 417 2.43 -7.92 -7.32
N ALA A 418 2.76 -9.02 -7.99
CA ALA A 418 2.02 -10.27 -7.91
C ALA A 418 2.66 -11.18 -6.86
N GLU A 419 1.88 -11.61 -5.87
CA GLU A 419 2.37 -12.47 -4.79
C GLU A 419 1.91 -13.92 -4.99
N ASP A 420 2.82 -14.87 -4.79
CA ASP A 420 2.51 -16.30 -4.82
C ASP A 420 1.54 -16.68 -3.71
N VAL A 421 0.50 -17.44 -4.04
CA VAL A 421 -0.51 -17.99 -3.12
C VAL A 421 -0.71 -19.49 -3.35
N ARG A 422 -1.36 -20.17 -2.39
CA ARG A 422 -1.66 -21.63 -2.46
C ARG A 422 -3.09 -21.92 -2.90
N GLY A 423 -3.94 -20.91 -2.90
CA GLY A 423 -5.34 -21.00 -3.26
C GLY A 423 -5.93 -19.61 -3.47
N ILE A 424 -6.84 -19.52 -4.43
CA ILE A 424 -7.58 -18.31 -4.73
C ILE A 424 -9.07 -18.52 -4.51
N LEU A 425 -9.79 -17.43 -4.28
CA LEU A 425 -11.23 -17.47 -4.15
C LEU A 425 -11.90 -17.53 -5.54
N PRO A 426 -13.09 -18.17 -5.65
CA PRO A 426 -13.75 -18.43 -6.92
C PRO A 426 -14.53 -17.23 -7.50
N PHE A 427 -14.12 -15.98 -7.21
CA PHE A 427 -14.87 -14.78 -7.61
C PHE A 427 -14.45 -14.20 -8.95
N PHE A 428 -13.16 -13.92 -9.11
CA PHE A 428 -12.57 -13.46 -10.35
C PHE A 428 -11.13 -13.95 -10.42
N PHE A 429 -10.84 -14.77 -11.42
CA PHE A 429 -9.51 -15.31 -11.65
C PHE A 429 -9.31 -15.66 -13.12
N ALA A 430 -8.06 -15.85 -13.53
CA ALA A 430 -7.71 -16.25 -14.87
C ALA A 430 -6.72 -17.42 -14.86
N THR A 431 -6.67 -18.16 -15.95
CA THR A 431 -5.68 -19.20 -16.23
C THR A 431 -5.10 -19.00 -17.62
N GLN A 432 -3.84 -19.40 -17.82
CA GLN A 432 -3.21 -19.44 -19.16
C GLN A 432 -2.81 -20.86 -19.60
N ARG A 433 -3.24 -21.87 -18.83
CA ARG A 433 -2.95 -23.29 -19.09
C ARG A 433 -4.21 -24.12 -18.90
N ASP A 434 -4.47 -25.00 -19.85
CA ASP A 434 -5.61 -25.90 -19.77
C ASP A 434 -5.25 -27.16 -19.00
N ILE A 435 -5.85 -27.30 -17.83
CA ILE A 435 -5.87 -28.53 -17.04
C ILE A 435 -7.35 -28.94 -16.87
N PRO A 436 -7.71 -30.21 -17.12
CA PRO A 436 -9.07 -30.66 -16.88
C PRO A 436 -9.49 -30.47 -15.42
N TRP A 437 -10.71 -29.96 -15.21
CA TRP A 437 -11.30 -29.81 -13.88
C TRP A 437 -11.83 -31.15 -13.37
N ASP A 438 -11.68 -31.41 -12.07
CA ASP A 438 -12.19 -32.63 -11.44
C ASP A 438 -13.73 -32.55 -11.31
N GLU A 439 -14.44 -33.19 -12.24
CA GLU A 439 -15.91 -33.19 -12.32
C GLU A 439 -16.61 -33.83 -11.13
N SER A 440 -15.84 -34.45 -10.25
CA SER A 440 -16.38 -35.14 -9.10
C SER A 440 -16.70 -34.20 -7.91
N TYR A 441 -16.34 -32.91 -7.99
CA TYR A 441 -16.79 -31.87 -7.05
C TYR A 441 -18.16 -31.32 -7.44
N GLU A 442 -19.05 -31.18 -6.45
CA GLU A 442 -20.41 -30.70 -6.67
C GLU A 442 -20.47 -29.17 -6.82
N LYS A 443 -19.68 -28.44 -6.01
CA LYS A 443 -19.68 -26.98 -5.92
C LYS A 443 -18.36 -26.37 -6.41
N GLN A 444 -18.40 -25.06 -6.70
CA GLN A 444 -17.29 -24.32 -7.30
C GLN A 444 -16.07 -24.19 -6.38
N TYR A 445 -16.27 -23.89 -5.09
CA TYR A 445 -15.18 -23.49 -4.20
C TYR A 445 -14.06 -24.53 -4.10
N TYR A 446 -14.38 -25.78 -3.77
CA TYR A 446 -13.39 -26.85 -3.67
C TYR A 446 -12.90 -27.34 -5.03
N ALA A 447 -13.69 -27.18 -6.11
CA ALA A 447 -13.22 -27.43 -7.46
C ALA A 447 -12.09 -26.45 -7.85
N VAL A 448 -12.21 -25.16 -7.48
CA VAL A 448 -11.14 -24.16 -7.69
C VAL A 448 -9.91 -24.46 -6.83
N LEU A 449 -10.08 -24.88 -5.57
CA LEU A 449 -8.97 -25.31 -4.72
C LEU A 449 -8.25 -26.55 -5.26
N ASP A 450 -9.00 -27.54 -5.78
CA ASP A 450 -8.44 -28.72 -6.43
C ASP A 450 -7.67 -28.34 -7.70
N HIS A 451 -8.23 -27.41 -8.49
CA HIS A 451 -7.59 -26.88 -9.69
C HIS A 451 -6.30 -26.12 -9.37
N CYS A 452 -6.25 -25.37 -8.26
CA CYS A 452 -5.02 -24.80 -7.73
C CYS A 452 -3.98 -25.91 -7.45
N ARG A 453 -4.36 -27.01 -6.79
CA ARG A 453 -3.44 -28.14 -6.54
C ARG A 453 -2.96 -28.80 -7.83
N ALA A 454 -3.84 -28.98 -8.81
CA ALA A 454 -3.48 -29.55 -10.10
C ALA A 454 -2.50 -28.64 -10.88
N MET A 455 -2.67 -27.31 -10.84
CA MET A 455 -1.75 -26.34 -11.42
C MET A 455 -0.35 -26.44 -10.79
N GLU A 456 -0.28 -26.55 -9.47
CA GLU A 456 0.99 -26.72 -8.76
C GLU A 456 1.66 -28.07 -9.06
N GLU A 457 0.89 -29.16 -9.13
CA GLU A 457 1.40 -30.49 -9.50
C GLU A 457 1.93 -30.50 -10.95
N ALA A 458 1.38 -29.65 -11.82
CA ALA A 458 1.89 -29.40 -13.16
C ALA A 458 3.13 -28.47 -13.20
N GLY A 459 3.60 -27.98 -12.05
CA GLY A 459 4.77 -27.14 -11.93
C GLY A 459 4.51 -25.64 -12.17
N MET A 460 3.26 -25.20 -12.09
CA MET A 460 2.86 -23.79 -12.29
C MET A 460 2.71 -23.04 -10.96
N ARG A 461 2.92 -21.73 -10.99
CA ARG A 461 2.66 -20.80 -9.89
C ARG A 461 1.23 -20.28 -9.93
N ILE A 462 0.70 -19.95 -8.76
CA ILE A 462 -0.60 -19.31 -8.58
C ILE A 462 -0.33 -17.98 -7.87
N VAL A 463 -0.86 -16.88 -8.40
CA VAL A 463 -0.56 -15.55 -7.88
C VAL A 463 -1.82 -14.75 -7.59
N VAL A 464 -1.68 -13.77 -6.69
CA VAL A 464 -2.66 -12.69 -6.48
C VAL A 464 -1.97 -11.36 -6.78
N PRO A 465 -2.40 -10.59 -7.78
CA PRO A 465 -1.90 -9.25 -8.02
C PRO A 465 -2.41 -8.27 -6.96
N LEU A 466 -1.56 -7.32 -6.60
CA LEU A 466 -1.86 -6.26 -5.64
C LEU A 466 -1.79 -4.90 -6.34
N PRO A 467 -2.74 -4.59 -7.22
CA PRO A 467 -2.73 -3.35 -7.99
C PRO A 467 -2.87 -2.12 -7.08
N GLU A 468 -2.39 -0.97 -7.55
CA GLU A 468 -2.61 0.31 -6.87
C GLU A 468 -4.12 0.60 -6.83
N ASP A 469 -4.77 0.53 -7.99
CA ASP A 469 -6.21 0.65 -8.14
C ASP A 469 -6.92 -0.71 -8.05
N ILE A 470 -8.01 -0.77 -7.29
CA ILE A 470 -8.75 -2.00 -7.08
C ILE A 470 -9.50 -2.40 -8.36
N TRP A 471 -9.29 -3.65 -8.79
CA TRP A 471 -9.86 -4.15 -10.03
C TRP A 471 -11.38 -4.35 -10.00
N CYS A 472 -11.92 -4.79 -8.86
CA CYS A 472 -13.30 -5.28 -8.78
C CYS A 472 -14.07 -4.74 -7.56
N VAL A 473 -15.38 -4.59 -7.75
CA VAL A 473 -16.39 -4.43 -6.69
C VAL A 473 -17.18 -5.72 -6.58
N CYS A 474 -17.37 -6.22 -5.36
CA CYS A 474 -18.31 -7.28 -5.05
C CYS A 474 -19.69 -6.67 -4.75
N GLN A 475 -20.76 -7.28 -5.26
CA GLN A 475 -22.13 -6.82 -5.05
C GLN A 475 -22.72 -7.27 -3.69
N LEU A 476 -22.03 -8.15 -2.95
CA LEU A 476 -22.46 -8.66 -1.65
C LEU A 476 -21.79 -7.92 -0.49
N GLU A 477 -22.56 -7.63 0.58
CA GLU A 477 -22.05 -7.05 1.84
C GLU A 477 -20.99 -7.93 2.55
N SER A 478 -20.92 -9.21 2.19
CA SER A 478 -19.90 -10.14 2.70
C SER A 478 -19.55 -11.21 1.66
N ILE A 479 -18.27 -11.60 1.69
CA ILE A 479 -17.69 -12.57 0.78
C ILE A 479 -18.23 -13.97 1.13
N PHE A 480 -19.25 -14.42 0.40
CA PHE A 480 -19.80 -15.77 0.49
C PHE A 480 -19.46 -16.59 -0.74
N PHE A 481 -19.21 -17.89 -0.57
CA PHE A 481 -18.91 -18.79 -1.67
C PHE A 481 -19.63 -20.13 -1.51
N ASP A 482 -19.96 -20.73 -2.64
CA ASP A 482 -20.68 -22.02 -2.70
C ASP A 482 -19.74 -23.16 -2.30
N ASN A 483 -19.78 -23.55 -1.02
CA ASN A 483 -19.03 -24.66 -0.46
C ASN A 483 -19.98 -25.79 -0.02
N SER A 484 -19.45 -27.02 0.02
CA SER A 484 -20.18 -28.16 0.57
C SER A 484 -19.27 -28.96 1.50
N ASP A 485 -19.86 -29.49 2.57
CA ASP A 485 -19.14 -30.32 3.53
C ASP A 485 -18.69 -31.67 2.92
N VAL A 486 -19.38 -32.11 1.85
CA VAL A 486 -19.03 -33.30 1.06
C VAL A 486 -17.76 -33.02 0.26
N ASP A 487 -17.73 -31.93 -0.50
CA ASP A 487 -16.56 -31.51 -1.28
C ASP A 487 -15.36 -31.20 -0.38
N ARG A 488 -15.60 -30.59 0.79
CA ARG A 488 -14.56 -30.39 1.79
C ARG A 488 -13.95 -31.72 2.24
N LYS A 489 -14.77 -32.67 2.69
CA LYS A 489 -14.28 -33.98 3.15
C LYS A 489 -13.51 -34.70 2.05
N LYS A 490 -13.92 -34.53 0.80
CA LYS A 490 -13.25 -35.08 -0.37
C LYS A 490 -11.90 -34.42 -0.62
N PHE A 491 -11.83 -33.09 -0.69
CA PHE A 491 -10.59 -32.34 -0.88
C PHE A 491 -9.56 -32.70 0.21
N PHE A 492 -9.99 -32.67 1.47
CA PHE A 492 -9.13 -33.07 2.59
C PHE A 492 -8.83 -34.57 2.59
N GLY A 493 -9.73 -35.44 2.14
CA GLY A 493 -9.42 -36.86 1.96
C GLY A 493 -8.38 -37.13 0.88
N LYS A 494 -8.39 -36.33 -0.21
CA LYS A 494 -7.47 -36.44 -1.34
C LYS A 494 -6.07 -35.91 -0.99
N TYR A 495 -6.00 -34.72 -0.38
CA TYR A 495 -4.73 -34.02 -0.15
C TYR A 495 -4.24 -34.05 1.31
N HIS A 496 -5.11 -34.36 2.26
CA HIS A 496 -4.87 -34.18 3.71
C HIS A 496 -5.37 -35.35 4.57
N ALA A 497 -5.31 -36.59 4.06
CA ALA A 497 -5.87 -37.79 4.71
C ALA A 497 -5.34 -38.08 6.13
N TYR A 498 -4.24 -37.45 6.53
CA TYR A 498 -3.57 -37.61 7.83
C TYR A 498 -4.08 -36.66 8.92
N ILE A 499 -5.00 -35.74 8.62
CA ILE A 499 -5.58 -34.83 9.63
C ILE A 499 -6.64 -35.60 10.44
N ASP A 500 -6.37 -35.84 11.73
CA ASP A 500 -7.33 -36.44 12.66
C ASP A 500 -8.37 -35.40 13.13
N ARG A 501 -9.63 -35.83 13.26
CA ARG A 501 -10.83 -34.97 13.26
C ARG A 501 -11.19 -34.39 14.63
N THR A 502 -10.34 -34.53 15.63
CA THR A 502 -10.72 -34.38 17.04
C THR A 502 -10.41 -33.02 17.67
N ASP A 503 -9.47 -32.22 17.13
CA ASP A 503 -9.05 -30.96 17.79
C ASP A 503 -9.11 -29.74 16.84
N ALA A 504 -10.33 -29.26 16.57
CA ALA A 504 -10.58 -28.07 15.75
C ALA A 504 -10.82 -26.80 16.61
N GLN A 505 -10.02 -26.56 17.66
CA GLN A 505 -10.21 -25.40 18.56
C GLN A 505 -9.11 -24.33 18.49
N GLU A 506 -7.99 -24.55 17.79
CA GLU A 506 -6.98 -23.50 17.56
C GLU A 506 -6.68 -23.32 16.07
N ARG A 507 -6.50 -22.05 15.67
CA ARG A 507 -6.22 -21.54 14.30
C ARG A 507 -4.98 -22.18 13.67
N SER A 508 -5.10 -23.44 13.30
CA SER A 508 -4.03 -24.20 12.67
C SER A 508 -4.16 -24.03 11.15
N THR A 509 -3.18 -23.38 10.53
CA THR A 509 -3.10 -23.22 9.08
C THR A 509 -2.20 -24.30 8.50
N LEU A 510 -2.62 -24.90 7.38
CA LEU A 510 -1.88 -25.92 6.63
C LEU A 510 -0.77 -25.31 5.77
N TYR A 511 -0.04 -24.32 6.33
CA TYR A 511 1.12 -23.59 5.83
C TYR A 511 1.01 -22.11 6.24
N ALA A 512 2.12 -21.42 6.54
CA ALA A 512 2.07 -20.02 6.99
C ALA A 512 3.26 -19.24 6.44
N CYS A 513 3.05 -18.15 5.72
CA CYS A 513 4.13 -17.30 5.20
C CYS A 513 3.89 -15.84 5.59
N GLY A 514 4.78 -15.30 6.42
CA GLY A 514 4.73 -13.90 6.84
C GLY A 514 5.01 -12.93 5.70
N GLU A 515 4.46 -11.74 5.81
CA GLU A 515 4.60 -10.63 4.85
C GLU A 515 6.07 -10.35 4.49
N GLY A 516 6.33 -9.94 3.24
CA GLY A 516 7.67 -9.56 2.78
C GLY A 516 8.68 -10.71 2.66
N SER A 517 8.27 -11.96 2.87
CA SER A 517 9.14 -13.12 2.71
C SER A 517 9.34 -13.48 1.24
N GLU A 518 10.59 -13.80 0.89
CA GLU A 518 10.98 -14.21 -0.46
C GLU A 518 11.18 -15.73 -0.47
N VAL A 519 10.23 -16.44 -1.09
CA VAL A 519 10.35 -17.88 -1.27
C VAL A 519 10.06 -18.22 -2.73
N PRO A 520 11.09 -18.14 -3.59
CA PRO A 520 10.97 -18.11 -5.05
C PRO A 520 10.44 -19.41 -5.67
N SER A 521 10.44 -20.54 -4.95
CA SER A 521 9.70 -21.74 -5.39
C SER A 521 9.46 -22.75 -4.26
N TRP A 522 8.19 -23.05 -4.02
CA TRP A 522 7.72 -24.02 -3.03
C TRP A 522 7.77 -25.46 -3.53
N GLN A 523 8.01 -25.70 -4.82
CA GLN A 523 7.99 -27.04 -5.44
C GLN A 523 9.03 -27.99 -4.85
N ARG A 524 10.07 -27.44 -4.22
CA ARG A 524 11.12 -28.22 -3.54
C ARG A 524 10.76 -28.58 -2.11
N PHE A 525 9.62 -28.11 -1.60
CA PHE A 525 9.14 -28.43 -0.27
C PHE A 525 8.33 -29.71 -0.31
N SER A 526 8.68 -30.68 0.52
CA SER A 526 7.82 -31.86 0.68
C SER A 526 6.85 -31.60 1.82
N ARG A 527 5.55 -31.68 1.56
CA ARG A 527 4.49 -31.44 2.56
C ARG A 527 4.57 -30.00 3.13
N PRO A 528 4.48 -28.97 2.26
CA PRO A 528 4.58 -27.57 2.69
C PRO A 528 3.62 -27.21 3.82
N GLU A 529 2.54 -27.95 3.98
CA GLU A 529 1.56 -27.76 5.04
C GLU A 529 2.06 -27.88 6.48
N GLY A 530 3.18 -28.57 6.70
CA GLY A 530 3.84 -28.62 8.00
C GLY A 530 4.93 -27.57 8.19
N ILE A 531 4.94 -26.52 7.34
CA ILE A 531 5.96 -25.47 7.35
C ILE A 531 5.31 -24.11 7.66
N SER A 532 5.92 -23.39 8.60
CA SER A 532 5.62 -21.99 8.91
C SER A 532 6.87 -21.14 8.71
N ILE A 533 6.69 -19.96 8.13
CA ILE A 533 7.72 -19.00 7.75
C ILE A 533 7.28 -17.63 8.25
N GLY A 534 8.13 -16.98 9.04
CA GLY A 534 7.91 -15.64 9.59
C GLY A 534 8.17 -14.53 8.58
N VAL A 535 7.84 -13.30 8.97
CA VAL A 535 7.91 -12.06 8.16
C VAL A 535 9.31 -11.81 7.61
N ALA A 536 9.42 -11.30 6.38
CA ALA A 536 10.66 -10.91 5.72
C ALA A 536 11.76 -11.99 5.74
N THR A 537 11.35 -13.26 5.68
CA THR A 537 12.27 -14.41 5.60
C THR A 537 12.67 -14.66 4.15
N GLN A 538 13.97 -14.81 3.91
CA GLN A 538 14.53 -15.08 2.59
C GLN A 538 14.95 -16.54 2.49
N ILE A 539 14.43 -17.28 1.52
CA ILE A 539 14.81 -18.65 1.24
C ILE A 539 15.33 -18.73 -0.19
N HIS A 540 16.57 -19.17 -0.37
CA HIS A 540 17.12 -19.35 -1.72
C HIS A 540 16.33 -20.42 -2.50
N GLU A 541 16.15 -20.25 -3.81
CA GLU A 541 15.41 -21.18 -4.70
C GLU A 541 15.92 -22.63 -4.73
N THR A 542 17.14 -22.87 -4.25
CA THR A 542 17.78 -24.19 -4.23
C THR A 542 17.72 -24.84 -2.85
N ALA A 543 17.12 -24.17 -1.85
CA ALA A 543 16.95 -24.71 -0.52
C ALA A 543 15.80 -25.72 -0.48
N PHE A 544 15.98 -26.79 0.28
CA PHE A 544 14.99 -27.87 0.43
C PHE A 544 14.45 -27.90 1.86
N LEU A 545 13.15 -27.73 2.03
CA LEU A 545 12.47 -27.96 3.30
C LEU A 545 11.62 -29.23 3.19
N ARG A 546 11.91 -30.24 4.00
CA ARG A 546 11.33 -31.58 3.88
C ARG A 546 10.78 -32.10 5.19
N LEU A 547 9.67 -32.81 5.12
CA LEU A 547 9.10 -33.55 6.23
C LEU A 547 9.24 -35.04 5.94
N SER A 548 10.03 -35.74 6.75
CA SER A 548 10.28 -37.18 6.57
C SER A 548 9.03 -38.02 6.83
N MET A 549 8.07 -37.52 7.60
CA MET A 549 6.83 -38.23 7.97
C MET A 549 5.59 -37.33 7.82
N PRO A 550 4.41 -37.89 7.50
CA PRO A 550 3.18 -37.13 7.22
C PRO A 550 2.47 -36.53 8.45
N ASN A 551 2.81 -36.93 9.68
CA ASN A 551 1.91 -36.68 10.82
C ASN A 551 1.85 -35.17 11.17
N PHE A 552 0.70 -34.52 10.96
CA PHE A 552 0.47 -33.11 11.26
C PHE A 552 -0.78 -32.95 12.13
N GLU A 553 -0.57 -32.82 13.44
CA GLU A 553 -1.59 -32.56 14.47
C GLU A 553 -1.89 -31.04 14.57
N GLY A 554 -2.01 -30.35 13.44
CA GLY A 554 -2.24 -28.89 13.42
C GLY A 554 -1.04 -28.01 13.75
N LYS A 555 0.13 -28.59 14.09
CA LYS A 555 1.35 -27.83 14.46
C LYS A 555 2.46 -27.98 13.40
N PRO A 556 2.98 -26.88 12.84
CA PRO A 556 4.13 -26.91 11.93
C PRO A 556 5.35 -27.60 12.53
N ARG A 557 5.92 -28.50 11.74
CA ARG A 557 7.15 -29.23 12.05
C ARG A 557 8.38 -28.43 11.68
N ILE A 558 8.34 -27.64 10.61
CA ILE A 558 9.38 -26.66 10.33
C ILE A 558 8.80 -25.29 10.62
N VAL A 559 9.44 -24.54 11.51
CA VAL A 559 9.06 -23.16 11.85
C VAL A 559 10.27 -22.30 11.62
N LEU A 560 10.21 -21.38 10.67
CA LEU A 560 11.20 -20.33 10.47
C LEU A 560 10.65 -19.03 11.07
N GLY A 561 11.37 -18.41 12.01
CA GLY A 561 11.01 -17.11 12.57
C GLY A 561 11.23 -15.96 11.57
N ASP A 562 10.91 -14.74 11.98
CA ASP A 562 11.00 -13.55 11.11
C ASP A 562 12.45 -13.23 10.73
N HIS A 563 12.67 -12.60 9.57
CA HIS A 563 13.98 -12.14 9.07
C HIS A 563 15.03 -13.26 8.95
N CYS A 564 14.61 -14.52 8.82
CA CYS A 564 15.56 -15.62 8.60
C CYS A 564 16.13 -15.55 7.17
N LYS A 565 17.34 -16.08 6.99
CA LYS A 565 17.96 -16.24 5.67
C LYS A 565 18.42 -17.68 5.48
N ILE A 566 17.97 -18.35 4.42
CA ILE A 566 18.37 -19.70 4.07
C ILE A 566 19.13 -19.69 2.74
N GLY A 567 20.44 -19.94 2.80
CA GLY A 567 21.33 -19.91 1.65
C GLY A 567 21.17 -21.09 0.69
N ALA A 568 21.84 -20.98 -0.47
CA ALA A 568 21.76 -21.94 -1.56
C ALA A 568 22.17 -23.36 -1.14
N GLY A 569 21.50 -24.37 -1.70
CA GLY A 569 21.81 -25.80 -1.48
C GLY A 569 21.51 -26.33 -0.07
N SER A 570 21.02 -25.48 0.83
CA SER A 570 20.72 -25.88 2.21
C SER A 570 19.50 -26.81 2.28
N THR A 571 19.51 -27.75 3.23
CA THR A 571 18.44 -28.74 3.40
C THR A 571 18.00 -28.81 4.85
N LEU A 572 16.71 -28.60 5.11
CA LEU A 572 16.06 -28.79 6.41
C LEU A 572 15.13 -29.99 6.30
N THR A 573 15.38 -31.05 7.06
CA THR A 573 14.55 -32.27 7.05
C THR A 573 14.05 -32.59 8.45
N ALA A 574 12.76 -32.34 8.71
CA ALA A 574 12.14 -32.59 10.01
C ALA A 574 11.39 -33.93 10.04
N MET A 575 11.70 -34.75 11.04
CA MET A 575 10.96 -35.96 11.41
C MET A 575 10.14 -35.76 12.69
N GLN A 576 10.50 -34.80 13.53
CA GLN A 576 9.78 -34.33 14.72
C GLN A 576 9.47 -32.84 14.58
N ARG A 577 10.46 -31.97 14.79
CA ARG A 577 10.32 -30.51 14.71
C ARG A 577 11.68 -29.82 14.53
N ILE A 578 11.75 -28.82 13.67
CA ILE A 578 12.86 -27.87 13.49
C ILE A 578 12.27 -26.47 13.67
N GLU A 579 12.73 -25.74 14.69
CA GLU A 579 12.23 -24.40 15.00
C GLU A 579 13.39 -23.40 15.00
N PHE A 580 13.31 -22.37 14.17
CA PHE A 580 14.22 -21.24 14.16
C PHE A 580 13.53 -20.05 14.82
N GLY A 581 14.25 -19.35 15.69
CA GLY A 581 13.89 -18.01 16.12
C GLY A 581 14.16 -16.99 15.02
N ASN A 582 13.86 -15.73 15.31
CA ASN A 582 14.01 -14.66 14.33
C ASN A 582 15.49 -14.37 13.99
N SER A 583 15.74 -13.80 12.82
CA SER A 583 17.06 -13.36 12.35
C SER A 583 18.12 -14.48 12.34
N VAL A 584 17.71 -15.74 12.16
CA VAL A 584 18.66 -16.85 11.97
C VAL A 584 19.20 -16.78 10.56
N SER A 585 20.53 -16.76 10.43
CA SER A 585 21.22 -16.73 9.15
C SER A 585 21.86 -18.09 8.89
N VAL A 586 21.45 -18.73 7.80
CA VAL A 586 21.97 -20.00 7.31
C VAL A 586 22.67 -19.74 5.98
N ALA A 587 23.98 -20.00 5.94
CA ALA A 587 24.78 -19.87 4.74
C ALA A 587 24.51 -21.00 3.74
N GLU A 588 25.40 -21.19 2.77
CA GLU A 588 25.26 -22.20 1.71
C GLU A 588 25.56 -23.61 2.20
N ASN A 589 24.87 -24.59 1.60
CA ASN A 589 25.08 -26.02 1.79
C ASN A 589 24.97 -26.48 3.26
N VAL A 590 24.07 -25.86 4.03
CA VAL A 590 23.82 -26.25 5.43
C VAL A 590 22.77 -27.36 5.49
N HIS A 591 23.06 -28.45 6.20
CA HIS A 591 22.20 -29.63 6.29
C HIS A 591 21.70 -29.88 7.71
N ILE A 592 20.39 -29.74 7.93
CA ILE A 592 19.75 -29.80 9.24
C ILE A 592 18.74 -30.95 9.24
N LYS A 593 18.92 -31.91 10.15
CA LYS A 593 17.99 -33.03 10.35
C LYS A 593 17.85 -33.37 11.82
N ASP A 594 16.63 -33.52 12.30
CA ASP A 594 16.34 -33.77 13.73
C ASP A 594 16.39 -35.25 14.13
N TYR A 595 16.90 -36.10 13.25
CA TYR A 595 17.03 -37.54 13.45
C TYR A 595 18.43 -38.05 13.05
N VAL A 596 18.78 -39.23 13.56
CA VAL A 596 19.99 -39.98 13.19
C VAL A 596 19.62 -41.42 12.86
N TYR A 597 20.39 -42.06 11.98
CA TYR A 597 20.20 -43.48 11.68
C TYR A 597 20.86 -44.32 12.78
N ASP A 598 20.25 -45.47 13.06
CA ASP A 598 20.89 -46.53 13.83
C ASP A 598 21.93 -47.22 12.95
N ASP A 599 23.21 -46.92 13.23
CA ASP A 599 24.36 -47.47 12.52
C ASP A 599 24.84 -48.80 13.12
N SER A 600 24.06 -49.45 14.00
CA SER A 600 24.42 -50.76 14.57
C SER A 600 24.36 -51.91 13.55
N GLY A 601 23.65 -51.73 12.43
CA GLY A 601 23.55 -52.71 11.35
C GLY A 601 24.65 -52.56 10.31
N ILE A 602 25.32 -53.67 9.95
CA ILE A 602 26.35 -53.69 8.90
C ILE A 602 25.70 -54.01 7.55
N GLY A 603 25.85 -53.11 6.56
CA GLY A 603 25.41 -53.35 5.17
C GLY A 603 23.91 -53.14 4.90
N LEU A 604 23.17 -52.58 5.86
CA LEU A 604 21.78 -52.16 5.65
C LEU A 604 21.73 -50.93 4.75
N LEU A 605 20.74 -50.86 3.87
CA LEU A 605 20.45 -49.62 3.15
C LEU A 605 19.85 -48.61 4.14
N PRO A 606 20.00 -47.29 3.93
CA PRO A 606 19.43 -46.27 4.83
C PRO A 606 17.92 -46.37 5.07
N LYS A 607 17.18 -46.98 4.13
CA LYS A 607 15.75 -47.28 4.27
C LYS A 607 15.45 -48.44 5.24
N ASP A 608 16.44 -49.28 5.49
CA ASP A 608 16.37 -50.49 6.32
C ASP A 608 17.00 -50.27 7.71
N CYS A 609 17.69 -49.14 7.93
CA CYS A 609 18.17 -48.72 9.25
C CYS A 609 17.02 -48.12 10.09
N ALA A 610 16.93 -48.51 11.36
CA ALA A 610 16.01 -47.86 12.30
C ALA A 610 16.39 -46.38 12.47
N ILE A 611 15.39 -45.50 12.61
CA ILE A 611 15.62 -44.07 12.85
C ILE A 611 15.54 -43.80 14.35
N VAL A 612 16.58 -43.17 14.89
CA VAL A 612 16.60 -42.71 16.29
C VAL A 612 16.18 -41.25 16.32
N THR A 613 15.01 -41.00 16.91
CA THR A 613 14.51 -39.67 17.26
C THR A 613 14.48 -39.50 18.77
N LYS A 614 14.77 -38.30 19.26
CA LYS A 614 14.57 -37.93 20.68
C LYS A 614 13.43 -36.92 20.77
N GLU A 615 12.70 -36.93 21.89
CA GLU A 615 11.71 -35.90 22.19
C GLU A 615 12.38 -34.51 22.19
N GLY A 616 11.80 -33.55 21.46
CA GLY A 616 12.24 -32.14 21.47
C GLY A 616 12.68 -31.53 20.13
N GLY A 617 13.08 -32.33 19.14
CA GLY A 617 13.48 -31.83 17.82
C GLY A 617 14.72 -30.90 17.85
N ILE A 618 14.89 -30.07 16.82
CA ILE A 618 15.93 -29.04 16.73
C ILE A 618 15.33 -27.66 17.06
N LYS A 619 16.01 -26.90 17.92
CA LYS A 619 15.68 -25.51 18.20
C LYS A 619 16.89 -24.61 18.01
N ILE A 620 16.82 -23.71 17.04
CA ILE A 620 17.83 -22.70 16.76
C ILE A 620 17.27 -21.36 17.22
N GLU A 621 17.87 -20.77 18.25
CA GLU A 621 17.37 -19.52 18.80
C GLU A 621 17.73 -18.30 17.94
N ARG A 622 17.14 -17.16 18.27
CA ARG A 622 17.27 -15.89 17.55
C ARG A 622 18.74 -15.50 17.30
N GLY A 623 19.01 -14.95 16.12
CA GLY A 623 20.31 -14.36 15.77
C GLY A 623 21.46 -15.36 15.66
N VAL A 624 21.17 -16.67 15.57
CA VAL A 624 22.20 -17.68 15.30
C VAL A 624 22.68 -17.55 13.86
N ARG A 625 23.99 -17.70 13.66
CA ARG A 625 24.62 -17.76 12.34
C ARG A 625 25.22 -19.14 12.10
N LEU A 626 24.75 -19.83 11.07
CA LEU A 626 25.31 -21.08 10.58
C LEU A 626 26.11 -20.76 9.31
N GLU A 627 27.44 -20.93 9.36
CA GLU A 627 28.33 -20.72 8.21
C GLU A 627 28.28 -21.92 7.24
N GLU A 628 29.04 -21.87 6.15
CA GLU A 628 28.89 -22.78 5.00
C GLU A 628 29.18 -24.24 5.38
N ASN A 629 28.49 -25.19 4.74
CA ASN A 629 28.72 -26.63 4.93
C ASN A 629 28.51 -27.13 6.38
N VAL A 630 27.77 -26.39 7.21
CA VAL A 630 27.40 -26.85 8.56
C VAL A 630 26.40 -27.99 8.48
N SER A 631 26.56 -29.00 9.34
CA SER A 631 25.59 -30.09 9.50
C SER A 631 25.05 -30.15 10.93
N ILE A 632 23.73 -30.20 11.09
CA ILE A 632 23.05 -30.33 12.38
C ILE A 632 22.26 -31.64 12.39
N LYS A 633 22.48 -32.49 13.41
CA LYS A 633 21.92 -33.84 13.47
C LYS A 633 21.33 -34.18 14.84
N GLY A 634 20.13 -34.77 14.84
CA GLY A 634 19.43 -35.21 16.05
C GLY A 634 18.74 -34.07 16.79
N ALA A 635 18.32 -34.31 18.03
CA ALA A 635 17.69 -33.28 18.85
C ALA A 635 18.75 -32.38 19.51
N VAL A 636 18.83 -31.11 19.07
CA VAL A 636 19.80 -30.14 19.59
C VAL A 636 19.18 -28.75 19.75
N ARG A 637 19.65 -28.01 20.74
CA ARG A 637 19.36 -26.59 20.95
C ARG A 637 20.61 -25.75 20.69
N ILE A 638 20.52 -24.79 19.77
CA ILE A 638 21.56 -23.78 19.54
C ILE A 638 21.07 -22.46 20.12
N GLY A 639 21.73 -21.99 21.17
CA GLY A 639 21.35 -20.79 21.90
C GLY A 639 21.61 -19.50 21.12
N ARG A 640 20.84 -18.46 21.45
CA ARG A 640 20.81 -17.18 20.73
C ARG A 640 22.18 -16.54 20.53
N GLY A 641 22.35 -15.83 19.43
CA GLY A 641 23.60 -15.09 19.13
C GLY A 641 24.85 -15.97 18.97
N SER A 642 24.68 -17.29 18.80
CA SER A 642 25.79 -18.22 18.60
C SER A 642 26.20 -18.31 17.13
N ILE A 643 27.46 -18.66 16.90
CA ILE A 643 28.03 -18.83 15.55
C ILE A 643 28.51 -20.27 15.42
N VAL A 644 28.04 -20.98 14.40
CA VAL A 644 28.56 -22.31 14.04
C VAL A 644 29.45 -22.14 12.81
N LYS A 645 30.74 -22.43 12.98
CA LYS A 645 31.77 -22.24 11.96
C LYS A 645 31.63 -23.20 10.78
N ALA A 646 32.12 -22.76 9.62
CA ALA A 646 32.02 -23.53 8.38
C ALA A 646 32.56 -24.96 8.53
N GLY A 647 31.88 -25.93 7.90
CA GLY A 647 32.24 -27.35 7.93
C GLY A 647 31.98 -28.09 9.25
N SER A 648 31.34 -27.45 10.24
CA SER A 648 31.10 -28.05 11.55
C SER A 648 29.92 -29.02 11.57
N THR A 649 29.96 -30.03 12.45
CA THR A 649 28.85 -30.98 12.66
C THR A 649 28.32 -30.90 14.09
N VAL A 650 27.14 -30.31 14.29
CA VAL A 650 26.49 -30.15 15.60
C VAL A 650 25.64 -31.37 15.93
N CYS A 651 26.02 -32.06 17.01
CA CYS A 651 25.31 -33.24 17.54
C CYS A 651 24.86 -33.06 19.01
N THR A 652 25.18 -31.92 19.63
CA THR A 652 24.87 -31.60 21.03
C THR A 652 24.52 -30.13 21.17
N ASP A 653 23.82 -29.77 22.24
CA ASP A 653 23.42 -28.40 22.52
C ASP A 653 24.60 -27.42 22.57
N ILE A 654 24.38 -26.23 22.02
CA ILE A 654 25.30 -25.08 22.08
C ILE A 654 24.62 -24.01 22.94
N PRO A 655 25.22 -23.59 24.08
CA PRO A 655 24.69 -22.49 24.88
C PRO A 655 24.69 -21.17 24.09
N ALA A 656 23.87 -20.20 24.52
CA ALA A 656 23.83 -18.86 23.92
C ALA A 656 25.22 -18.19 23.85
N TYR A 657 25.41 -17.26 22.91
CA TYR A 657 26.64 -16.48 22.73
C TYR A 657 27.91 -17.35 22.71
N CYS A 658 27.90 -18.45 21.98
CA CYS A 658 29.05 -19.34 21.81
C CYS A 658 29.46 -19.43 20.33
N ILE A 659 30.75 -19.63 20.07
CA ILE A 659 31.26 -20.02 18.75
C ILE A 659 31.61 -21.50 18.83
N ALA A 660 31.05 -22.31 17.93
CA ALA A 660 31.30 -23.73 17.84
C ALA A 660 31.95 -24.12 16.52
N GLU A 661 32.92 -25.02 16.57
CA GLU A 661 33.71 -25.46 15.42
C GLU A 661 34.05 -26.96 15.48
N GLY A 662 34.11 -27.61 14.32
CA GLY A 662 34.63 -28.98 14.14
C GLY A 662 33.54 -30.04 13.92
N SER A 663 33.96 -31.28 13.69
CA SER A 663 33.07 -32.44 13.49
C SER A 663 33.50 -33.60 14.39
N PRO A 664 32.82 -33.89 15.51
CA PRO A 664 31.67 -33.14 16.05
C PRO A 664 32.08 -31.75 16.58
N ALA A 665 31.16 -30.80 16.53
CA ALA A 665 31.38 -29.41 16.90
C ALA A 665 31.68 -29.26 18.40
N ARG A 666 32.70 -28.48 18.72
CA ARG A 666 33.08 -28.11 20.08
C ARG A 666 33.04 -26.60 20.21
N ILE A 667 32.67 -26.12 21.39
CA ILE A 667 32.66 -24.68 21.68
C ILE A 667 34.11 -24.21 21.79
N THR A 668 34.51 -23.31 20.89
CA THR A 668 35.87 -22.74 20.82
C THR A 668 35.92 -21.36 21.46
N PHE A 669 34.83 -20.59 21.41
CA PHE A 669 34.71 -19.31 22.12
C PHE A 669 33.38 -19.17 22.85
N ALA A 670 33.40 -18.42 23.96
CA ALA A 670 32.20 -17.97 24.65
C ALA A 670 32.36 -16.49 25.03
N PHE A 671 31.36 -15.67 24.72
CA PHE A 671 31.32 -14.28 25.15
C PHE A 671 31.29 -14.14 26.68
N SER A 672 32.19 -13.35 27.26
CA SER A 672 32.17 -13.01 28.69
C SER A 672 31.51 -11.64 28.87
N PRO A 673 30.35 -11.56 29.54
CA PRO A 673 29.74 -10.26 29.84
C PRO A 673 30.58 -9.46 30.82
N LYS A 674 31.41 -10.11 31.65
CA LYS A 674 32.29 -9.38 32.57
C LYS A 674 33.48 -8.75 31.86
N ALA A 675 34.11 -9.48 30.93
CA ALA A 675 35.26 -8.98 30.17
C ALA A 675 34.86 -8.13 28.95
N GLY A 676 33.64 -8.32 28.44
CA GLY A 676 33.17 -7.63 27.22
C GLY A 676 33.74 -8.17 25.93
N GLU A 677 34.29 -9.38 25.95
CA GLU A 677 34.97 -10.00 24.81
C GLU A 677 34.66 -11.49 24.67
N TRP A 678 34.99 -12.05 23.52
CA TRP A 678 34.91 -13.49 23.25
C TRP A 678 36.15 -14.19 23.81
N LEU A 679 35.97 -15.02 24.84
CA LEU A 679 37.06 -15.76 25.45
C LEU A 679 37.23 -17.13 24.79
N SER A 680 38.47 -17.53 24.51
CA SER A 680 38.77 -18.88 24.04
C SER A 680 38.43 -19.92 25.12
N THR A 681 37.81 -21.02 24.69
CA THR A 681 37.26 -22.08 25.53
C THR A 681 37.70 -23.49 25.11
N GLU A 682 38.88 -23.60 24.47
CA GLU A 682 39.49 -24.88 24.08
C GLU A 682 39.54 -25.92 25.21
N ARG A 683 39.60 -25.46 26.47
CA ARG A 683 39.45 -26.29 27.67
C ARG A 683 38.03 -26.18 28.21
N THR A 684 37.38 -27.33 28.43
CA THR A 684 36.00 -27.43 28.97
C THR A 684 35.80 -26.69 30.31
N GLU A 685 36.85 -26.58 31.13
CA GLU A 685 36.78 -25.84 32.40
C GLU A 685 36.63 -24.33 32.20
N THR A 686 37.26 -23.75 31.17
CA THR A 686 37.12 -22.33 30.83
C THR A 686 35.69 -22.03 30.40
N LEU A 687 35.09 -22.88 29.56
CA LEU A 687 33.68 -22.76 29.19
C LEU A 687 32.78 -22.75 30.42
N ARG A 688 32.95 -23.70 31.35
CA ARG A 688 32.16 -23.76 32.59
C ARG A 688 32.32 -22.49 33.43
N LYS A 689 33.53 -21.92 33.50
CA LYS A 689 33.79 -20.67 34.21
C LYS A 689 33.06 -19.48 33.56
N VAL A 690 33.13 -19.33 32.23
CA VAL A 690 32.43 -18.26 31.50
C VAL A 690 30.91 -18.40 31.64
N LEU A 691 30.36 -19.62 31.51
CA LEU A 691 28.92 -19.85 31.69
C LEU A 691 28.45 -19.60 33.13
N ALA A 692 29.26 -19.93 34.13
CA ALA A 692 28.96 -19.62 35.53
C ALA A 692 29.07 -18.12 35.83
N GLU A 693 30.03 -17.43 35.21
CA GLU A 693 30.21 -15.99 35.29
C GLU A 693 28.99 -15.25 34.72
N ARG A 694 28.49 -15.65 33.55
CA ARG A 694 27.30 -15.06 32.93
C ARG A 694 26.11 -15.00 33.88
N ARG A 695 25.84 -16.10 34.58
CA ARG A 695 24.72 -16.20 35.54
C ARG A 695 24.88 -15.32 36.78
N ARG A 696 26.09 -14.85 37.07
CA ARG A 696 26.44 -14.05 38.25
C ARG A 696 26.71 -12.58 37.94
N THR A 697 27.01 -12.28 36.68
CA THR A 697 27.31 -10.92 36.23
C THR A 697 26.00 -10.15 36.13
N THR A 698 26.05 -8.85 36.45
CA THR A 698 24.92 -7.98 36.21
C THR A 698 24.56 -7.96 34.73
N PRO A 699 23.28 -7.74 34.38
CA PRO A 699 22.87 -7.54 32.99
C PRO A 699 23.70 -6.45 32.32
N LEU A 700 23.91 -6.57 31.02
CA LEU A 700 24.59 -5.54 30.25
C LEU A 700 23.68 -4.32 30.04
N LEU A 701 22.39 -4.56 29.82
CA LEU A 701 21.39 -3.53 29.54
C LEU A 701 20.16 -3.73 30.43
N THR A 702 19.65 -2.66 31.02
CA THR A 702 18.27 -2.58 31.51
C THR A 702 17.42 -1.79 30.52
N ILE A 703 16.30 -2.35 30.09
CA ILE A 703 15.23 -1.63 29.40
C ILE A 703 14.12 -1.38 30.42
N ALA A 704 13.97 -0.11 30.82
CA ALA A 704 13.07 0.30 31.89
C ALA A 704 11.86 1.07 31.33
N PHE A 705 10.67 0.49 31.44
CA PHE A 705 9.40 1.12 31.08
C PHE A 705 8.90 1.97 32.23
N ILE A 706 8.59 3.24 31.97
CA ILE A 706 7.80 4.07 32.88
C ILE A 706 6.32 3.99 32.49
N THR A 707 5.43 3.82 33.47
CA THR A 707 3.99 3.70 33.20
C THR A 707 3.15 4.27 34.34
N TYR A 708 1.96 4.78 34.01
CA TYR A 708 0.95 5.20 34.98
C TYR A 708 -0.45 5.13 34.36
N ASN A 709 -1.28 4.17 34.79
CA ASN A 709 -2.65 3.98 34.29
C ASN A 709 -2.74 3.83 32.76
N ARG A 710 -1.75 3.17 32.18
CA ARG A 710 -1.53 3.05 30.73
C ARG A 710 -1.27 1.61 30.30
N SER A 711 -1.80 0.63 31.04
CA SER A 711 -1.66 -0.82 30.79
C SER A 711 -1.88 -1.23 29.33
N ARG A 712 -2.82 -0.57 28.62
CA ARG A 712 -3.09 -0.85 27.19
C ARG A 712 -1.87 -0.67 26.27
N TYR A 713 -1.04 0.33 26.54
CA TYR A 713 0.16 0.65 25.76
C TYR A 713 1.30 -0.27 26.19
N LEU A 714 1.48 -0.42 27.51
CA LEU A 714 2.47 -1.34 28.09
C LEU A 714 2.31 -2.77 27.56
N LYS A 715 1.07 -3.26 27.38
CA LYS A 715 0.80 -4.59 26.82
C LYS A 715 1.41 -4.79 25.44
N LYS A 716 1.45 -3.75 24.62
CA LYS A 716 2.07 -3.79 23.29
C LYS A 716 3.59 -3.69 23.42
N SER A 717 4.10 -2.63 24.06
CA SER A 717 5.53 -2.33 24.14
C SER A 717 6.33 -3.40 24.88
N LEU A 718 5.82 -3.90 26.02
CA LEU A 718 6.46 -4.96 26.77
C LEU A 718 6.57 -6.26 25.95
N ARG A 719 5.55 -6.59 25.15
CA ARG A 719 5.59 -7.78 24.27
C ARG A 719 6.66 -7.64 23.18
N CYS A 720 6.79 -6.46 22.57
CA CYS A 720 7.83 -6.19 21.56
C CYS A 720 9.24 -6.48 22.11
N VAL A 721 9.50 -6.09 23.36
CA VAL A 721 10.79 -6.35 24.02
C VAL A 721 10.93 -7.81 24.43
N LEU A 722 9.94 -8.39 25.09
CA LEU A 722 9.98 -9.78 25.57
C LEU A 722 10.16 -10.80 24.43
N GLN A 723 9.54 -10.57 23.27
CA GLN A 723 9.70 -11.42 22.08
C GLN A 723 11.12 -11.37 21.49
N GLN A 724 11.84 -10.27 21.69
CA GLN A 724 13.21 -10.11 21.22
C GLN A 724 14.22 -10.75 22.17
N VAL A 725 14.13 -10.45 23.46
CA VAL A 725 15.16 -10.86 24.43
C VAL A 725 14.81 -12.17 25.14
N GLY A 726 13.53 -12.51 25.28
CA GLY A 726 13.09 -13.66 26.07
C GLY A 726 13.70 -13.62 27.48
N ASN A 727 14.34 -14.72 27.88
CA ASN A 727 15.10 -14.85 29.14
C ASN A 727 16.61 -14.67 28.94
N ASP A 728 17.04 -13.67 28.17
CA ASP A 728 18.46 -13.38 28.01
C ASP A 728 19.06 -12.77 29.29
N ASP A 729 20.07 -13.43 29.84
CA ASP A 729 20.78 -12.99 31.06
C ASP A 729 21.54 -11.67 30.85
N LEU A 730 21.77 -11.25 29.59
CA LEU A 730 22.37 -9.95 29.26
C LEU A 730 21.40 -8.77 29.41
N VAL A 731 20.09 -9.01 29.46
CA VAL A 731 19.07 -7.95 29.46
C VAL A 731 18.14 -8.09 30.66
N GLU A 732 18.04 -7.02 31.44
CA GLU A 732 16.97 -6.83 32.40
C GLU A 732 15.83 -6.04 31.75
N ILE A 733 14.60 -6.47 31.99
CA ILE A 733 13.42 -5.67 31.68
C ILE A 733 12.85 -5.20 33.01
N LEU A 734 12.65 -3.90 33.15
CA LEU A 734 12.09 -3.30 34.35
C LEU A 734 10.81 -2.56 33.97
N VAL A 735 9.71 -2.84 34.67
CA VAL A 735 8.53 -1.96 34.63
C VAL A 735 8.53 -1.15 35.91
N SER A 736 8.72 0.17 35.77
CA SER A 736 8.63 1.18 36.83
C SER A 736 7.23 1.81 36.79
N ASP A 737 6.34 1.25 37.59
CA ASP A 737 4.95 1.64 37.72
C ASP A 737 4.79 2.79 38.73
N ASN A 738 4.20 3.90 38.30
CA ASN A 738 4.05 5.10 39.10
C ASN A 738 2.77 5.10 39.97
N ALA A 739 2.51 4.00 40.65
CA ALA A 739 1.29 3.75 41.45
C ALA A 739 0.00 3.65 40.60
N SER A 740 0.03 2.87 39.52
CA SER A 740 -1.15 2.60 38.70
C SER A 740 -2.26 1.88 39.48
N THR A 741 -3.49 2.23 39.15
CA THR A 741 -4.74 1.68 39.67
C THR A 741 -5.47 0.79 38.66
N ASP A 742 -4.95 0.68 37.43
CA ASP A 742 -5.46 -0.20 36.39
C ASP A 742 -4.88 -1.63 36.50
N ASP A 743 -5.00 -2.45 35.44
CA ASP A 743 -4.55 -3.83 35.43
C ASP A 743 -3.04 -4.01 35.16
N THR A 744 -2.24 -2.93 35.21
CA THR A 744 -0.79 -2.95 34.96
C THR A 744 -0.08 -4.02 35.80
N ARG A 745 -0.30 -4.04 37.12
CA ARG A 745 0.33 -5.01 38.02
C ARG A 745 0.01 -6.45 37.65
N ALA A 746 -1.27 -6.76 37.47
CA ALA A 746 -1.73 -8.10 37.17
C ALA A 746 -1.14 -8.60 35.84
N PHE A 747 -1.08 -7.74 34.83
CA PHE A 747 -0.47 -8.05 33.55
C PHE A 747 1.04 -8.33 33.65
N VAL A 748 1.79 -7.50 34.38
CA VAL A 748 3.24 -7.70 34.54
C VAL A 748 3.54 -8.98 35.32
N GLU A 749 2.80 -9.23 36.41
CA GLU A 749 2.94 -10.46 37.21
C GLU A 749 2.63 -11.73 36.39
N GLU A 750 1.69 -11.66 35.45
CA GLU A 750 1.42 -12.75 34.51
C GLU A 750 2.64 -13.04 33.61
N MET A 751 3.26 -12.00 33.06
CA MET A 751 4.43 -12.12 32.19
C MET A 751 5.69 -12.58 32.92
N GLN A 752 5.83 -12.26 34.21
CA GLN A 752 6.94 -12.73 35.05
C GLN A 752 6.96 -14.24 35.24
N ARG A 753 5.83 -14.95 35.05
CA ARG A 753 5.79 -16.42 35.15
C ARG A 753 6.66 -17.10 34.09
N THR A 754 6.79 -16.48 32.92
CA THR A 754 7.55 -17.01 31.78
C THR A 754 8.87 -16.28 31.52
N HIS A 755 9.03 -15.06 32.07
CA HIS A 755 10.20 -14.21 31.87
C HIS A 755 10.87 -13.83 33.19
N LYS A 756 11.94 -14.54 33.54
CA LYS A 756 12.73 -14.42 34.78
C LYS A 756 13.55 -13.14 34.85
N ASN A 757 13.86 -12.53 33.71
CA ASN A 757 14.56 -11.26 33.61
C ASN A 757 13.62 -10.04 33.64
N LEU A 758 12.30 -10.24 33.77
CA LEU A 758 11.31 -9.19 33.96
C LEU A 758 11.13 -8.86 35.44
N ARG A 759 11.37 -7.60 35.81
CA ARG A 759 11.16 -7.06 37.15
C ARG A 759 10.06 -6.00 37.13
N TYR A 760 9.31 -5.97 38.22
CA TYR A 760 8.28 -4.98 38.47
C TYR A 760 8.66 -4.17 39.72
N HIS A 761 8.64 -2.86 39.58
CA HIS A 761 8.83 -1.89 40.66
C HIS A 761 7.63 -0.95 40.65
N CYS A 762 6.97 -0.78 41.78
CA CYS A 762 5.82 0.12 41.90
C CYS A 762 6.14 1.18 42.96
N ASN A 763 6.07 2.46 42.59
CA ASN A 763 6.19 3.56 43.54
C ASN A 763 5.00 3.55 44.53
N GLU A 764 5.23 4.04 45.75
CA GLU A 764 4.18 4.12 46.78
C GLU A 764 3.05 5.10 46.41
N LYS A 765 3.40 6.15 45.68
CA LYS A 765 2.50 7.20 45.19
C LYS A 765 2.97 7.66 43.82
N ASN A 766 2.09 8.34 43.08
CA ASN A 766 2.49 8.99 41.83
C ASN A 766 3.43 10.18 42.14
N ILE A 767 4.66 10.09 41.65
CA ILE A 767 5.73 11.10 41.84
C ILE A 767 6.03 11.91 40.56
N GLY A 768 5.12 11.91 39.59
CA GLY A 768 5.34 12.49 38.27
C GLY A 768 6.15 11.59 37.34
N ALA A 769 6.16 11.91 36.05
CA ALA A 769 6.87 11.10 35.04
C ALA A 769 8.38 11.20 35.23
N GLU A 770 8.86 12.41 35.47
CA GLU A 770 10.26 12.78 35.67
C GLU A 770 10.81 12.08 36.92
N GLY A 771 10.09 12.17 38.04
CA GLY A 771 10.41 11.40 39.25
C GLY A 771 10.48 9.88 38.99
N ASN A 772 9.57 9.34 38.18
CA ASN A 772 9.57 7.92 37.84
C ASN A 772 10.73 7.52 36.90
N ILE A 773 11.21 8.43 36.03
CA ILE A 773 12.44 8.21 35.24
C ILE A 773 13.62 7.99 36.18
N HIS A 774 13.78 8.84 37.20
CA HIS A 774 14.86 8.70 38.18
C HIS A 774 14.76 7.39 38.97
N GLU A 775 13.55 7.00 39.41
CA GLU A 775 13.36 5.72 40.11
C GLU A 775 13.64 4.52 39.19
N ALA A 776 13.25 4.59 37.91
CA ALA A 776 13.58 3.57 36.92
C ALA A 776 15.11 3.42 36.75
N ILE A 777 15.86 4.52 36.64
CA ILE A 777 17.33 4.49 36.54
C ILE A 777 17.96 3.89 37.80
N LYS A 778 17.52 4.32 38.99
CA LYS A 778 18.05 3.81 40.28
C LYS A 778 17.76 2.33 40.49
N ALA A 779 16.57 1.86 40.09
CA ALA A 779 16.14 0.48 40.26
C ALA A 779 16.75 -0.49 39.22
N SER A 780 17.35 0.06 38.15
CA SER A 780 18.02 -0.70 37.08
C SER A 780 19.31 -1.36 37.56
N ARG A 781 19.57 -2.59 37.11
CA ARG A 781 20.77 -3.37 37.43
C ARG A 781 21.78 -3.43 36.29
N GLY A 782 21.39 -3.03 35.10
CA GLY A 782 22.22 -3.03 33.91
C GLY A 782 23.45 -2.12 34.05
N GLU A 783 24.55 -2.47 33.39
CA GLU A 783 25.66 -1.54 33.19
C GLU A 783 25.21 -0.32 32.40
N TYR A 784 24.36 -0.56 31.39
CA TYR A 784 23.66 0.45 30.63
C TYR A 784 22.17 0.42 30.95
N VAL A 785 21.53 1.59 30.91
CA VAL A 785 20.10 1.75 31.12
C VAL A 785 19.48 2.53 29.98
N LEU A 786 18.38 2.02 29.46
CA LEU A 786 17.47 2.69 28.56
C LEU A 786 16.14 2.86 29.30
N VAL A 787 15.73 4.11 29.53
CA VAL A 787 14.39 4.40 30.05
C VAL A 787 13.49 4.74 28.86
N MET A 788 12.29 4.18 28.81
CA MET A 788 11.38 4.40 27.70
C MET A 788 9.92 4.53 28.13
N GLY A 789 9.14 5.21 27.29
CA GLY A 789 7.68 5.28 27.40
C GLY A 789 7.03 3.92 27.17
N ASP A 790 5.82 3.74 27.73
CA ASP A 790 5.04 2.52 27.54
C ASP A 790 4.35 2.42 26.16
N ASP A 791 4.44 3.47 25.34
CA ASP A 791 3.91 3.63 23.98
C ASP A 791 4.97 3.60 22.89
N ASP A 792 6.25 3.42 23.23
CA ASP A 792 7.32 3.26 22.26
C ASP A 792 7.52 1.77 21.92
N TYR A 793 7.42 1.42 20.64
CA TYR A 793 7.46 0.02 20.19
C TYR A 793 8.75 -0.27 19.42
N PHE A 794 9.61 -1.14 19.95
CA PHE A 794 10.82 -1.56 19.24
C PHE A 794 10.49 -2.38 18.00
N VAL A 795 11.15 -2.06 16.87
CA VAL A 795 11.14 -2.95 15.71
C VAL A 795 11.89 -4.24 16.03
N ASP A 796 11.55 -5.33 15.34
CA ASP A 796 12.19 -6.63 15.59
C ASP A 796 13.70 -6.59 15.31
N GLY A 797 14.50 -7.15 16.22
CA GLY A 797 15.95 -7.18 16.13
C GLY A 797 16.68 -5.90 16.55
N ALA A 798 15.98 -4.79 16.83
CA ALA A 798 16.57 -3.53 17.27
C ALA A 798 17.41 -3.68 18.55
N ILE A 799 16.93 -4.47 19.51
CA ILE A 799 17.64 -4.68 20.79
C ILE A 799 18.93 -5.47 20.57
N HIS A 800 18.96 -6.38 19.59
CA HIS A 800 20.18 -7.12 19.26
C HIS A 800 21.27 -6.22 18.65
N VAL A 801 20.86 -5.25 17.81
CA VAL A 801 21.75 -4.22 17.27
C VAL A 801 22.29 -3.35 18.40
N LEU A 802 21.43 -2.93 19.33
CA LEU A 802 21.84 -2.17 20.50
C LEU A 802 22.84 -2.95 21.36
N LEU A 803 22.55 -4.21 21.71
CA LEU A 803 23.48 -5.06 22.47
C LEU A 803 24.83 -5.21 21.75
N SER A 804 24.82 -5.42 20.43
CA SER A 804 26.04 -5.52 19.64
C SER A 804 26.83 -4.19 19.65
N GLY A 805 26.13 -3.06 19.57
CA GLY A 805 26.72 -1.73 19.70
C GLY A 805 27.34 -1.50 21.07
N ILE A 806 26.63 -1.86 22.15
CA ILE A 806 27.13 -1.77 23.52
C ILE A 806 28.37 -2.65 23.69
N VAL A 807 28.36 -3.89 23.18
CA VAL A 807 29.54 -4.77 23.28
C VAL A 807 30.72 -4.19 22.50
N ARG A 808 30.50 -3.72 21.28
CA ARG A 808 31.56 -3.20 20.39
C ARG A 808 32.18 -1.91 20.93
N TYR A 809 31.39 -1.02 21.50
CA TYR A 809 31.83 0.27 21.99
C TYR A 809 31.67 0.40 23.51
N ARG A 810 31.85 -0.71 24.22
CA ARG A 810 31.67 -0.77 25.67
C ARG A 810 32.59 0.23 26.37
N GLY A 811 32.07 0.88 27.40
CA GLY A 811 32.78 1.91 28.15
C GLY A 811 32.39 3.33 27.76
N ILE A 812 31.81 3.52 26.57
CA ILE A 812 31.19 4.78 26.15
C ILE A 812 30.08 5.21 27.13
N ALA A 813 29.90 6.52 27.29
CA ALA A 813 28.96 7.08 28.25
C ALA A 813 27.51 7.00 27.81
N ILE A 814 27.25 7.27 26.52
CA ILE A 814 25.89 7.37 25.96
C ILE A 814 25.83 6.72 24.59
N PHE A 815 24.78 5.94 24.36
CA PHE A 815 24.32 5.55 23.03
C PHE A 815 23.02 6.27 22.70
N CYS A 816 22.94 6.88 21.52
CA CYS A 816 21.69 7.43 20.98
C CYS A 816 21.17 6.53 19.86
N LEU A 817 19.89 6.23 19.87
CA LEU A 817 19.17 5.51 18.81
C LEU A 817 18.62 6.56 17.83
N GLY A 818 19.16 6.59 16.61
CA GLY A 818 18.94 7.64 15.60
C GLY A 818 17.70 7.45 14.70
N GLN A 819 17.41 8.46 13.88
CA GLN A 819 16.22 8.57 13.01
C GLN A 819 16.30 7.69 11.75
N GLN A 820 15.13 7.40 11.14
CA GLN A 820 14.98 6.60 9.92
C GLN A 820 15.98 7.04 8.83
N SER A 821 16.69 6.08 8.26
CA SER A 821 17.58 6.26 7.11
C SER A 821 17.37 5.09 6.16
N GLU A 822 17.42 5.34 4.85
CA GLU A 822 17.34 4.30 3.81
C GLU A 822 18.55 3.35 3.83
N ASP A 823 19.65 3.73 4.50
CA ASP A 823 20.90 2.98 4.56
C ASP A 823 20.98 2.11 5.84
N PRO A 824 21.23 0.78 5.74
CA PRO A 824 21.18 -0.09 6.92
C PRO A 824 22.36 0.14 7.88
N ARG A 825 22.03 0.63 9.08
CA ARG A 825 22.77 0.41 10.36
C ARG A 825 24.22 0.88 10.35
N SER A 826 24.43 2.19 10.23
CA SER A 826 25.73 2.83 10.50
C SER A 826 25.88 3.27 11.95
N VAL A 827 27.12 3.47 12.41
CA VAL A 827 27.42 3.98 13.75
C VAL A 827 28.31 5.20 13.64
N CYS A 828 27.87 6.32 14.21
CA CYS A 828 28.66 7.53 14.33
C CYS A 828 29.18 7.67 15.77
N THR A 829 30.49 7.59 15.96
CA THR A 829 31.11 7.82 17.27
C THR A 829 31.58 9.27 17.39
N GLY A 830 31.48 9.86 18.57
CA GLY A 830 31.97 11.20 18.85
C GLY A 830 32.46 11.35 20.28
N THR A 831 33.12 12.48 20.54
CA THR A 831 33.61 12.82 21.87
C THR A 831 33.31 14.28 22.19
N GLY A 832 32.89 14.54 23.43
CA GLY A 832 32.65 15.87 23.98
C GLY A 832 31.22 16.40 23.77
N ARG A 833 30.80 17.26 24.70
CA ARG A 833 29.44 17.83 24.77
C ARG A 833 29.07 18.67 23.54
N LEU A 834 30.00 19.47 23.03
CA LEU A 834 29.73 20.30 21.84
C LEU A 834 29.46 19.45 20.59
N ARG A 835 30.26 18.40 20.37
CA ARG A 835 30.05 17.48 19.25
C ARG A 835 28.76 16.68 19.42
N TYR A 836 28.41 16.31 20.66
CA TYR A 836 27.14 15.64 20.96
C TYR A 836 25.92 16.51 20.64
N ILE A 837 25.93 17.79 21.04
CA ILE A 837 24.86 18.74 20.72
C ILE A 837 24.66 18.90 19.21
N GLU A 838 25.77 18.94 18.45
CA GLU A 838 25.74 19.04 16.99
C GLU A 838 25.13 17.80 16.33
N VAL A 839 25.52 16.60 16.78
CA VAL A 839 25.10 15.34 16.14
C VAL A 839 23.71 14.88 16.60
N VAL A 840 23.38 15.02 17.89
CA VAL A 840 22.12 14.50 18.45
C VAL A 840 21.03 15.57 18.44
N SER A 841 21.38 16.84 18.71
CA SER A 841 20.43 17.96 18.69
C SER A 841 19.14 17.67 19.50
N TYR A 842 17.98 18.06 19.00
CA TYR A 842 16.68 17.89 19.66
C TYR A 842 16.33 16.44 20.02
N PHE A 843 16.99 15.42 19.44
CA PHE A 843 16.78 14.02 19.83
C PHE A 843 17.08 13.75 21.30
N MET A 844 17.94 14.55 21.93
CA MET A 844 18.24 14.47 23.36
C MET A 844 16.99 14.64 24.24
N GLY A 845 15.94 15.28 23.72
CA GLY A 845 14.65 15.45 24.40
C GLY A 845 13.81 14.16 24.45
N TRP A 846 14.12 13.13 23.67
CA TRP A 846 13.35 11.89 23.61
C TRP A 846 14.04 10.79 24.41
N ILE A 847 13.58 10.55 25.63
CA ILE A 847 14.27 9.64 26.58
C ILE A 847 14.42 8.21 26.03
N SER A 848 13.43 7.72 25.29
CA SER A 848 13.41 6.37 24.70
C SER A 848 14.51 6.16 23.65
N CYS A 849 15.15 7.22 23.17
CA CYS A 849 16.28 7.12 22.25
C CYS A 849 17.64 7.08 22.95
N ILE A 850 17.69 7.24 24.28
CA ILE A 850 18.94 7.47 25.01
C ILE A 850 19.26 6.31 25.94
N VAL A 851 20.40 5.66 25.68
CA VAL A 851 20.96 4.62 26.53
C VAL A 851 22.17 5.19 27.26
N MET A 852 22.12 5.18 28.59
CA MET A 852 23.13 5.80 29.44
C MET A 852 23.91 4.73 30.20
N ARG A 853 25.21 4.97 30.42
CA ARG A 853 26.00 4.17 31.36
C ARG A 853 25.54 4.49 32.78
N ARG A 854 24.89 3.51 33.43
CA ARG A 854 24.11 3.69 34.67
C ARG A 854 24.94 4.29 35.80
N GLU A 855 26.19 3.85 35.97
CA GLU A 855 27.04 4.34 37.07
C GLU A 855 27.39 5.82 36.98
N LEU A 856 27.37 6.43 35.78
CA LEU A 856 27.66 7.86 35.61
C LEU A 856 26.53 8.73 36.16
N TYR A 857 25.30 8.20 36.20
CA TYR A 857 24.16 8.87 36.82
C TYR A 857 24.35 9.00 38.35
N ASP A 858 24.88 7.96 39.01
CA ASP A 858 25.08 7.94 40.47
C ASP A 858 26.05 9.04 40.97
N HIS A 859 26.87 9.60 40.07
CA HIS A 859 27.86 10.64 40.37
C HIS A 859 27.36 12.06 40.05
N ILE A 860 26.14 12.22 39.52
CA ILE A 860 25.53 13.53 39.31
C ILE A 860 25.09 14.07 40.67
N ARG A 861 25.55 15.27 41.03
CA ARG A 861 25.27 15.87 42.36
C ARG A 861 23.81 16.23 42.57
N GLU A 862 23.18 16.81 41.54
CA GLU A 862 21.80 17.29 41.59
C GLU A 862 21.03 16.74 40.37
N PRO A 863 20.74 15.43 40.32
CA PRO A 863 20.09 14.82 39.16
C PRO A 863 18.67 15.35 38.94
N HIS A 864 18.01 15.82 40.00
CA HIS A 864 16.65 16.35 40.01
C HIS A 864 16.54 17.85 39.68
N LYS A 865 17.64 18.51 39.30
CA LYS A 865 17.72 19.98 39.17
C LYS A 865 16.72 20.56 38.17
N TYR A 866 16.35 19.81 37.14
CA TYR A 866 15.50 20.27 36.04
C TYR A 866 14.24 19.41 35.86
N ASP A 867 13.73 18.78 36.92
CA ASP A 867 12.52 17.92 36.83
C ASP A 867 11.29 18.71 36.38
N ASP A 868 11.19 19.99 36.76
CA ASP A 868 10.09 20.88 36.34
C ASP A 868 10.14 21.25 34.84
N SER A 869 11.23 20.90 34.12
CA SER A 869 11.41 21.26 32.72
C SER A 869 10.67 20.36 31.71
N ARG A 870 10.14 19.21 32.16
CA ARG A 870 9.64 18.08 31.33
C ARG A 870 10.70 17.33 30.51
N ILE A 871 11.93 17.83 30.45
CA ILE A 871 13.05 17.23 29.71
C ILE A 871 14.34 17.14 30.55
N PRO A 872 14.29 16.68 31.82
CA PRO A 872 15.46 16.61 32.70
C PRO A 872 16.61 15.77 32.10
N GLN A 873 16.27 14.82 31.23
CA GLN A 873 17.22 13.98 30.51
C GLN A 873 18.25 14.76 29.69
N VAL A 874 17.95 15.97 29.21
CA VAL A 874 18.94 16.80 28.49
C VAL A 874 20.09 17.17 29.43
N TYR A 875 19.76 17.60 30.65
CA TYR A 875 20.74 17.92 31.68
C TYR A 875 21.52 16.66 32.13
N LEU A 876 20.84 15.53 32.32
CA LEU A 876 21.48 14.28 32.69
C LEU A 876 22.55 13.87 31.66
N GLN A 877 22.23 13.97 30.37
CA GLN A 877 23.18 13.70 29.28
C GLN A 877 24.40 14.62 29.34
N MET A 878 24.21 15.92 29.60
CA MET A 878 25.31 16.87 29.71
C MET A 878 26.24 16.58 30.90
N GLU A 879 25.70 16.23 32.06
CA GLU A 879 26.51 15.87 33.23
C GLU A 879 27.17 14.50 33.09
N ILE A 880 26.55 13.54 32.40
CA ILE A 880 27.16 12.27 32.04
C ILE A 880 28.35 12.48 31.09
N LEU A 881 28.16 13.27 30.03
CA LEU A 881 29.21 13.56 29.04
C LEU A 881 30.35 14.42 29.60
N LYS A 882 30.10 15.17 30.67
CA LYS A 882 31.13 15.90 31.40
C LYS A 882 32.04 14.96 32.20
N GLN A 883 31.52 13.83 32.67
CA GLN A 883 32.30 12.80 33.36
C GLN A 883 33.04 11.88 32.38
N ASN A 884 32.36 11.47 31.29
CA ASN A 884 32.94 10.67 30.22
C ASN A 884 32.46 11.20 28.87
N PRO A 885 33.34 11.79 28.04
CA PRO A 885 32.94 12.54 26.87
C PRO A 885 32.52 11.68 25.67
N ASP A 886 32.81 10.38 25.68
CA ASP A 886 32.62 9.53 24.51
C ASP A 886 31.15 9.09 24.38
N PHE A 887 30.66 9.11 23.15
CA PHE A 887 29.30 8.70 22.77
C PHE A 887 29.26 7.99 21.41
N ALA A 888 28.18 7.25 21.17
CA ALA A 888 27.88 6.64 19.88
C ALA A 888 26.42 6.86 19.47
N VAL A 889 26.18 7.12 18.20
CA VAL A 889 24.84 7.21 17.60
C VAL A 889 24.66 6.02 16.68
N LEU A 890 23.71 5.16 17.01
CA LEU A 890 23.31 4.01 16.21
C LEU A 890 22.21 4.47 15.25
N ILE A 891 22.51 4.58 13.95
CA ILE A 891 21.59 5.13 12.95
C ILE A 891 20.80 4.00 12.30
N GLY A 892 19.47 4.09 12.30
CA GLY A 892 18.58 3.12 11.68
C GLY A 892 17.20 3.09 12.33
N SER A 893 16.28 2.27 11.80
CA SER A 893 14.95 2.11 12.37
C SER A 893 15.01 1.28 13.66
N PHE A 894 14.83 1.93 14.81
CA PHE A 894 14.74 1.26 16.12
C PHE A 894 13.28 1.14 16.61
N PHE A 895 12.40 2.05 16.20
CA PHE A 895 11.01 2.12 16.64
C PHE A 895 10.03 1.95 15.48
N MET A 896 8.91 1.29 15.72
CA MET A 896 7.82 1.13 14.75
C MET A 896 7.13 2.48 14.54
N GLU A 897 6.64 2.74 13.32
CA GLU A 897 5.86 3.96 13.00
C GLU A 897 4.56 4.06 13.80
N SER A 898 4.01 2.92 14.23
CA SER A 898 2.86 2.86 15.12
C SER A 898 3.16 3.20 16.59
N GLY A 899 4.43 3.43 16.94
CA GLY A 899 4.84 3.93 18.25
C GLY A 899 4.38 5.36 18.52
N GLY A 900 4.28 5.74 19.79
CA GLY A 900 3.78 7.06 20.19
C GLY A 900 2.28 7.24 19.91
N ASP A 901 1.49 6.16 19.91
CA ASP A 901 0.03 6.18 19.73
C ASP A 901 -0.72 6.80 20.94
N HIS A 902 0.00 7.32 21.93
CA HIS A 902 -0.52 8.23 22.93
C HIS A 902 -0.18 9.69 22.59
N LYS A 903 -1.18 10.45 22.12
CA LYS A 903 -1.00 11.87 21.81
C LYS A 903 -0.62 12.66 23.08
N PRO A 904 0.48 13.45 23.05
CA PRO A 904 0.90 14.28 24.18
C PRO A 904 -0.12 15.39 24.44
N LYS A 905 -0.26 15.79 25.71
CA LYS A 905 -1.20 16.85 26.11
C LYS A 905 -0.82 17.53 27.43
N GLY A 906 -1.32 18.75 27.64
CA GLY A 906 -1.35 19.41 28.95
C GLY A 906 -0.09 20.18 29.33
N TYR A 907 0.74 20.57 28.37
CA TYR A 907 1.87 21.49 28.57
C TYR A 907 2.09 22.38 27.35
N ASN A 908 2.87 23.46 27.51
CA ASN A 908 3.25 24.35 26.43
C ASN A 908 4.45 23.77 25.66
N PHE A 909 4.26 23.49 24.37
CA PHE A 909 5.28 22.82 23.54
C PHE A 909 6.52 23.69 23.37
N ILE A 910 6.35 24.99 23.12
CA ILE A 910 7.44 25.93 22.85
C ILE A 910 8.23 26.21 24.12
N GLU A 911 7.56 26.33 25.26
CA GLU A 911 8.21 26.46 26.56
C GLU A 911 9.17 25.28 26.83
N VAL A 912 8.74 24.05 26.56
CA VAL A 912 9.56 22.85 26.80
C VAL A 912 10.70 22.71 25.80
N PHE A 913 10.40 22.74 24.50
CA PHE A 913 11.37 22.36 23.46
C PHE A 913 12.19 23.53 22.90
N VAL A 914 11.87 24.77 23.25
CA VAL A 914 12.71 25.94 22.97
C VAL A 914 13.30 26.47 24.26
N LYS A 915 12.47 27.06 25.13
CA LYS A 915 12.93 27.80 26.31
C LYS A 915 13.70 26.89 27.27
N ASN A 916 13.06 25.86 27.81
CA ASN A 916 13.68 24.97 28.79
C ASN A 916 14.87 24.22 28.19
N TYR A 917 14.77 23.80 26.93
CA TYR A 917 15.85 23.12 26.22
C TYR A 917 17.13 23.98 26.12
N PHE A 918 17.02 25.24 25.64
CA PHE A 918 18.19 26.12 25.52
C PHE A 918 18.68 26.65 26.86
N ASP A 919 17.79 26.87 27.84
CA ASP A 919 18.16 27.23 29.22
C ASP A 919 19.04 26.13 29.83
N ILE A 920 18.65 24.86 29.68
CA ILE A 920 19.42 23.73 30.18
C ILE A 920 20.77 23.64 29.46
N LEU A 921 20.79 23.71 28.12
CA LEU A 921 22.01 23.57 27.33
C LEU A 921 23.04 24.65 27.68
N THR A 922 22.63 25.91 27.68
CA THR A 922 23.53 27.05 27.94
C THR A 922 23.97 27.15 29.39
N ALA A 923 23.16 26.66 30.34
CA ALA A 923 23.57 26.53 31.74
C ALA A 923 24.57 25.38 31.98
N SER A 924 24.54 24.34 31.13
CA SER A 924 25.34 23.12 31.32
C SER A 924 26.63 23.11 30.49
N VAL A 925 26.67 23.83 29.37
CA VAL A 925 27.76 23.83 28.40
C VAL A 925 28.02 25.25 27.91
N GLU A 926 29.29 25.64 27.89
CA GLU A 926 29.72 26.88 27.23
C GLU A 926 29.76 26.64 25.72
N ILE A 927 28.72 27.10 25.01
CA ILE A 927 28.55 26.89 23.57
C ILE A 927 28.98 28.17 22.81
N PRO A 928 29.92 28.08 21.86
CA PRO A 928 30.28 29.21 21.02
C PRO A 928 29.06 29.78 20.27
N ALA A 929 28.97 31.10 20.16
CA ALA A 929 27.79 31.77 19.58
C ALA A 929 27.40 31.25 18.19
N ALA A 930 28.38 30.99 17.32
CA ALA A 930 28.13 30.42 15.99
C ALA A 930 27.53 29.01 16.05
N GLN A 931 27.98 28.17 16.98
CA GLN A 931 27.47 26.81 17.14
C GLN A 931 26.07 26.82 17.79
N LEU A 932 25.81 27.75 18.72
CA LEU A 932 24.49 27.94 19.32
C LEU A 932 23.47 28.40 18.26
N SER A 933 23.84 29.36 17.40
CA SER A 933 23.02 29.80 16.28
C SER A 933 22.70 28.64 15.31
N ALA A 934 23.70 27.83 14.95
CA ALA A 934 23.49 26.64 14.12
C ALA A 934 22.57 25.60 14.79
N ALA A 935 22.76 25.34 16.09
CA ALA A 935 21.91 24.42 16.85
C ALA A 935 20.46 24.91 16.93
N LYS A 936 20.24 26.21 17.17
CA LYS A 936 18.92 26.84 17.12
C LYS A 936 18.25 26.65 15.77
N LYS A 937 18.97 26.93 14.67
CA LYS A 937 18.45 26.74 13.32
C LYS A 937 18.03 25.29 13.07
N HIS A 938 18.87 24.33 13.47
CA HIS A 938 18.57 22.91 13.29
C HIS A 938 17.34 22.46 14.08
N VAL A 939 17.22 22.84 15.36
CA VAL A 939 16.05 22.56 16.22
C VAL A 939 14.78 23.17 15.62
N LEU A 940 14.89 24.39 15.10
CA LEU A 940 13.78 25.09 14.47
C LEU A 940 13.25 24.34 13.23
N GLU A 941 14.13 24.05 12.28
CA GLU A 941 13.79 23.44 10.98
C GLU A 941 13.29 22.00 11.13
N HIS A 942 13.91 21.21 12.01
CA HIS A 942 13.70 19.76 12.06
C HIS A 942 12.82 19.32 13.24
N SER A 943 12.45 20.22 14.15
CA SER A 943 11.59 19.91 15.30
C SER A 943 10.44 20.91 15.44
N ILE A 944 10.73 22.19 15.67
CA ILE A 944 9.69 23.16 16.05
C ILE A 944 8.66 23.39 14.95
N LEU A 945 9.10 23.68 13.72
CA LEU A 945 8.19 23.96 12.61
C LEU A 945 7.30 22.74 12.26
N PRO A 946 7.84 21.51 12.08
CA PRO A 946 7.01 20.33 11.86
C PRO A 946 6.00 20.07 12.99
N TRP A 947 6.40 20.24 14.26
CA TRP A 947 5.50 20.01 15.38
C TRP A 947 4.42 21.08 15.51
N CYS A 948 4.70 22.35 15.25
CA CYS A 948 3.66 23.38 15.22
C CYS A 948 2.59 23.07 14.17
N LYS A 949 3.01 22.65 12.97
CA LYS A 949 2.11 22.20 11.90
C LYS A 949 1.27 21.01 12.35
N ARG A 950 1.93 19.97 12.89
CA ARG A 950 1.27 18.76 13.39
C ARG A 950 0.27 19.02 14.51
N ILE A 951 0.61 19.91 15.46
CA ILE A 951 -0.28 20.27 16.58
C ILE A 951 -1.58 20.89 16.06
N LYS A 952 -1.50 21.76 15.05
CA LYS A 952 -2.66 22.39 14.40
C LYS A 952 -3.46 21.38 13.57
N GLU A 953 -2.81 20.68 12.64
CA GLU A 953 -3.48 19.76 11.69
C GLU A 953 -4.13 18.56 12.39
N GLU A 954 -3.45 17.95 13.36
CA GLU A 954 -3.93 16.76 14.06
C GLU A 954 -4.70 17.06 15.37
N GLN A 955 -4.93 18.35 15.67
CA GLN A 955 -5.58 18.85 16.89
C GLN A 955 -4.98 18.24 18.17
N ILE A 956 -3.65 18.30 18.30
CA ILE A 956 -2.94 17.75 19.47
C ILE A 956 -3.16 18.67 20.66
N GLY A 957 -3.44 18.11 21.85
CA GLY A 957 -3.77 18.86 23.08
C GLY A 957 -2.60 19.58 23.77
N LEU A 958 -1.65 20.12 23.01
CA LEU A 958 -0.52 20.91 23.49
C LEU A 958 -0.80 22.40 23.29
N SER A 959 -0.40 23.23 24.27
CA SER A 959 -0.53 24.69 24.15
C SER A 959 0.63 25.26 23.32
N LEU A 960 0.30 26.28 22.52
CA LEU A 960 1.25 27.14 21.79
C LEU A 960 1.14 28.60 22.24
N ASP A 961 0.61 28.83 23.45
CA ASP A 961 0.41 30.18 23.99
C ASP A 961 1.75 30.90 24.17
N GLY A 962 1.80 32.19 23.85
CA GLY A 962 3.03 32.99 23.97
C GLY A 962 4.15 32.55 23.01
N ILE A 963 3.85 31.79 21.95
CA ILE A 963 4.86 31.32 21.00
C ILE A 963 5.72 32.45 20.44
N PHE A 964 5.12 33.57 20.02
CA PHE A 964 5.87 34.67 19.44
C PHE A 964 6.77 35.36 20.47
N ASP A 965 6.35 35.45 21.73
CA ASP A 965 7.16 36.04 22.80
C ASP A 965 8.41 35.19 23.07
N ILE A 966 8.24 33.86 23.18
CA ILE A 966 9.37 32.93 23.39
C ILE A 966 10.28 32.89 22.15
N ILE A 967 9.70 32.91 20.95
CA ILE A 967 10.48 32.91 19.71
C ILE A 967 11.26 34.23 19.56
N GLU A 968 10.71 35.38 19.94
CA GLU A 968 11.43 36.65 20.00
C GLU A 968 12.60 36.58 20.99
N GLU A 969 12.37 36.08 22.21
CA GLU A 969 13.40 35.97 23.24
C GLU A 969 14.60 35.09 22.80
N TYR A 970 14.32 33.92 22.21
CA TYR A 970 15.38 32.95 21.89
C TYR A 970 15.93 33.09 20.46
N TYR A 971 15.17 33.62 19.51
CA TYR A 971 15.57 33.73 18.11
C TYR A 971 15.65 35.17 17.60
N GLY A 972 15.24 36.20 18.35
CA GLY A 972 15.14 37.59 17.87
C GLY A 972 16.44 38.20 17.34
N ASN A 973 17.59 37.72 17.82
CA ASN A 973 18.92 38.15 17.36
C ASN A 973 19.49 37.32 16.19
N GLU A 974 18.79 36.28 15.75
CA GLU A 974 19.24 35.40 14.67
C GLU A 974 18.96 36.01 13.28
N PRO A 975 19.86 35.84 12.29
CA PRO A 975 19.72 36.50 10.99
C PRO A 975 18.49 36.05 10.18
N TYR A 976 17.88 34.92 10.54
CA TYR A 976 16.70 34.33 9.91
C TYR A 976 15.40 34.56 10.70
N TYR A 977 15.42 35.36 11.77
CA TYR A 977 14.25 35.59 12.63
C TYR A 977 13.01 36.10 11.89
N ALA A 978 13.17 37.07 10.98
CA ALA A 978 12.04 37.63 10.22
C ALA A 978 11.32 36.56 9.37
N GLN A 979 12.09 35.67 8.73
CA GLN A 979 11.55 34.56 7.94
C GLN A 979 10.84 33.53 8.82
N LEU A 980 11.38 33.27 10.02
CA LEU A 980 10.77 32.39 11.00
C LEU A 980 9.39 32.91 11.44
N VAL A 981 9.28 34.19 11.81
CA VAL A 981 8.01 34.79 12.23
C VAL A 981 6.97 34.71 11.11
N GLU A 982 7.36 34.95 9.86
CA GLU A 982 6.48 34.81 8.70
C GLU A 982 5.98 33.36 8.54
N LEU A 983 6.89 32.38 8.65
CA LEU A 983 6.57 30.96 8.47
C LEU A 983 5.67 30.43 9.60
N LEU A 984 5.96 30.78 10.86
CA LEU A 984 5.09 30.46 11.99
C LEU A 984 3.73 31.14 11.86
N GLY A 985 3.69 32.38 11.36
CA GLY A 985 2.45 33.08 11.02
C GLY A 985 1.59 32.28 10.04
N LYS A 986 2.18 31.77 8.95
CA LYS A 986 1.48 30.92 7.96
C LYS A 986 0.98 29.61 8.56
N ILE A 987 1.78 28.95 9.41
CA ILE A 987 1.41 27.67 10.04
C ILE A 987 0.28 27.84 11.06
N LEU A 988 0.23 28.99 11.74
CA LEU A 988 -0.68 29.23 12.86
C LEU A 988 -1.95 30.03 12.51
N GLN A 989 -2.05 30.55 11.28
CA GLN A 989 -3.27 31.19 10.76
C GLN A 989 -4.41 30.16 10.69
N ASP A 990 -5.59 30.57 11.16
CA ASP A 990 -6.84 29.81 11.09
C ASP A 990 -7.56 30.01 9.75
#